data_AF-A0AAD4M8G5-F1
#
_entry.id   AF-A0AAD4M8G5-F1
#
_cell.length_a   1.000
_cell.length_b   1.000
_cell.length_c   1.000
_cell.angle_alpha   90.00
_cell.angle_beta   90.00
_cell.angle_gamma   90.00
#
_symmetry.space_group_name_H-M   'P 1'
#
loop_
_entity.id
_entity.type
_entity.pdbx_description
1 polymer ?
#
loop_
_entity_poly.entity_id
_entity_poly.type
_entity_poly.pdbx_seq_one_letter_code
_entity_poly.pdbx_strand_id
1 'polypeptide(L)'
;MSVSVSDGLDLALSKIRPHTTSSLEHQKTPATLSPTAYFAALLTTLDGTLQKDSSLALELYLLALIAPFVSPPVIRGNLDTILSLTSPLFPSLMAHAPPLRSQIGLYGSIIKSLDRSSWKFRLCLDSRPKVRKRAGEAVKDVLSSPPAPLIRHPYSDRVAEWVKSTLADVSANPVARSKHNRSNMEAAEVALHLLSFLRLVIVQLPPSSHSVIVTLLLTLPRLGNHYLSQCVYSILSDLLSATIKGDDLNVVSEVPQILKADANPQASAGELGKVWKAVWVFLESSDAIVRKASCRSLALLAECFTPEFIIPAMQEHSQPEPKSALGKVVSQAEKAFESLAFARSMSELLSTISVLIANLRYRDEPAGPTAAEVLLLPKSFEHKEAADKVLSQAMATMGPAVLLNALPLNLEPTDRQSGREPRAFLLPLLAQPHPSPLGHFVSYFVPLSERMFNLQQKAESEGRHSEAKVWKVLIAQVWAGLPGYCWSKADTQEVSQALVENSITILALKILVDSNVIITSQDQSLLEKLPPGVRADNISQEQAAKNVDFLRNQAESWLAVLFNMFGSADRDTRGMVGEVIAPWLSIAGDSAITQAYHKVSDLFEQNLKKNQFGRGLTDTGNVVAMAQDLLVFILPYLSTQDAIGLFDMIMSKDVLVNQDNGIQKRGYRILARLIEGGKLSLDVESTIRRLDELSDGLSPAAKKDRLQLYANLMPSIPTSALHIIPSLIPEAVLGTKEPSEKARSAAFELIITMGKKMAEGGIVKRDLVDGMEGDGADEAKANLEEYITMIAAGLAGATPHMISATVTAISRLVFEFKDIVKSTLGFIKLAVHTLSEDLIRPQLRQLVPALLVWAHDHKNHFKTKVQHIFERMIRRFGFQDVHSCSNDEEAAKVLLNIKKRKDRAKRKKSFASGDANEEPSRPTTGDAFEDVLYASESELGDSDKSDEEVAGTTRKRKTETFATRLRLDDDEPMDLLSGAASRVTSAKSSRRSKHRQDTSHFKTDEETGKMIIDDSDLEAGGAAEEDVAGTAYQEAITSVDGFTRRPGGRVKFNKDTKKRRREDVIDDDVEMGETEPARTGKKRSEVKPGHEFKAKAGGDLKRKGGVDPYAYVSLKQAAKKSSRRNRLGVAGKR
;
A
#
# COMPACT_ATOMS: atom_id res chain seq x y z
N MET A 1 -15.13 -12.35 -21.62
CA MET A 1 -14.27 -12.50 -22.81
C MET A 1 -14.53 -11.47 -23.93
N SER A 2 -15.64 -10.72 -23.93
CA SER A 2 -15.94 -9.71 -24.97
C SER A 2 -14.99 -8.50 -24.99
N VAL A 3 -14.48 -8.07 -23.84
CA VAL A 3 -13.69 -6.83 -23.68
C VAL A 3 -12.27 -6.93 -24.28
N SER A 4 -11.69 -8.13 -24.43
CA SER A 4 -10.31 -8.28 -24.93
C SER A 4 -10.18 -8.34 -26.46
N VAL A 5 -11.30 -8.45 -27.18
CA VAL A 5 -11.29 -8.63 -28.65
C VAL A 5 -11.35 -7.29 -29.39
N SER A 6 -12.05 -6.29 -28.85
CA SER A 6 -12.10 -4.92 -29.37
C SER A 6 -10.72 -4.29 -29.42
N ASP A 7 -10.02 -4.26 -28.28
CA ASP A 7 -8.72 -3.60 -28.13
C ASP A 7 -7.65 -4.23 -29.03
N GLY A 8 -7.73 -5.56 -29.21
CA GLY A 8 -6.85 -6.30 -30.13
C GLY A 8 -7.11 -5.96 -31.59
N LEU A 9 -8.37 -5.76 -31.98
CA LEU A 9 -8.75 -5.37 -33.34
C LEU A 9 -8.35 -3.92 -33.63
N ASP A 10 -8.61 -2.97 -32.71
CA ASP A 10 -8.23 -1.57 -32.90
C ASP A 10 -6.70 -1.38 -32.93
N LEU A 11 -5.94 -2.17 -32.16
CA LEU A 11 -4.47 -2.21 -32.25
C LEU A 11 -3.98 -2.86 -33.57
N ALA A 12 -4.75 -3.74 -34.19
CA ALA A 12 -4.44 -4.29 -35.51
C ALA A 12 -4.76 -3.28 -36.62
N LEU A 13 -5.94 -2.65 -36.58
CA LEU A 13 -6.40 -1.66 -37.55
C LEU A 13 -5.61 -0.34 -37.48
N SER A 14 -5.09 0.05 -36.30
CA SER A 14 -4.19 1.21 -36.17
C SER A 14 -2.82 1.00 -36.82
N LYS A 15 -2.42 -0.24 -37.16
CA LYS A 15 -1.25 -0.51 -38.01
C LYS A 15 -1.55 -0.39 -39.51
N ILE A 16 -2.83 -0.22 -39.86
CA ILE A 16 -3.35 -0.13 -41.24
C ILE A 16 -3.77 1.33 -41.58
N ARG A 17 -3.89 2.21 -40.58
CA ARG A 17 -4.25 3.63 -40.74
C ARG A 17 -3.20 4.57 -40.12
N PRO A 18 -2.97 5.80 -40.63
CA PRO A 18 -3.29 6.33 -41.97
C PRO A 18 -2.05 6.93 -42.69
N HIS A 19 -2.19 7.20 -43.99
CA HIS A 19 -1.30 8.14 -44.68
C HIS A 19 -1.62 9.58 -44.23
N THR A 20 -0.92 10.07 -43.20
CA THR A 20 -1.10 11.44 -42.66
C THR A 20 -0.72 12.56 -43.63
N THR A 21 -0.09 12.24 -44.76
CA THR A 21 0.48 13.19 -45.73
C THR A 21 -0.28 13.28 -47.06
N SER A 22 -1.36 12.52 -47.27
CA SER A 22 -2.14 12.65 -48.51
C SER A 22 -2.85 14.00 -48.60
N SER A 23 -2.98 14.56 -49.80
CA SER A 23 -3.74 15.78 -50.05
C SER A 23 -5.25 15.54 -50.19
N LEU A 24 -5.67 14.29 -50.43
CA LEU A 24 -7.06 13.93 -50.74
C LEU A 24 -7.86 13.58 -49.47
N GLU A 25 -8.98 14.27 -49.23
CA GLU A 25 -9.75 14.12 -47.99
C GLU A 25 -10.31 12.70 -47.78
N HIS A 26 -10.76 12.03 -48.85
CA HIS A 26 -11.25 10.65 -48.79
C HIS A 26 -10.17 9.61 -48.44
N GLN A 27 -8.89 10.00 -48.40
CA GLN A 27 -7.77 9.17 -47.94
C GLN A 27 -7.35 9.49 -46.50
N LYS A 28 -7.89 10.59 -45.92
CA LYS A 28 -7.75 10.96 -44.50
C LYS A 28 -8.90 10.42 -43.65
N THR A 29 -10.06 10.19 -44.25
CA THR A 29 -11.21 9.62 -43.55
C THR A 29 -10.99 8.13 -43.25
N PRO A 30 -11.19 7.68 -42.00
CA PRO A 30 -11.03 6.27 -41.65
C PRO A 30 -12.16 5.43 -42.25
N ALA A 31 -11.88 4.69 -43.32
CA ALA A 31 -12.85 3.75 -43.91
C ALA A 31 -13.29 2.71 -42.87
N THR A 32 -14.56 2.76 -42.46
CA THR A 32 -15.20 1.89 -41.45
C THR A 32 -15.53 0.50 -42.00
N LEU A 33 -14.57 -0.11 -42.68
CA LEU A 33 -14.68 -1.46 -43.23
C LEU A 33 -14.57 -2.51 -42.12
N SER A 34 -15.45 -3.52 -42.16
CA SER A 34 -15.39 -4.66 -41.25
C SER A 34 -14.17 -5.54 -41.54
N PRO A 35 -13.69 -6.36 -40.58
CA PRO A 35 -12.58 -7.29 -40.80
C PRO A 35 -12.84 -8.23 -42.00
N THR A 36 -14.09 -8.65 -42.19
CA THR A 36 -14.55 -9.44 -43.35
C THR A 36 -14.37 -8.69 -44.68
N ALA A 37 -14.69 -7.40 -44.74
CA ALA A 37 -14.55 -6.60 -45.95
C ALA A 37 -13.06 -6.38 -46.29
N TYR A 38 -12.22 -6.10 -45.29
CA TYR A 38 -10.77 -6.05 -45.48
C TYR A 38 -10.19 -7.39 -45.96
N PHE A 39 -10.66 -8.51 -45.39
CA PHE A 39 -10.19 -9.85 -45.77
C PHE A 39 -10.53 -10.20 -47.22
N ALA A 40 -11.77 -9.94 -47.64
CA ALA A 40 -12.20 -10.13 -49.03
C ALA A 40 -11.40 -9.23 -50.01
N ALA A 41 -11.24 -7.94 -49.69
CA ALA A 41 -10.43 -7.03 -50.50
C ALA A 41 -8.97 -7.48 -50.62
N LEU A 42 -8.36 -7.93 -49.51
CA LEU A 42 -6.97 -8.40 -49.51
C LEU A 42 -6.78 -9.70 -50.29
N LEU A 43 -7.77 -10.61 -50.34
CA LEU A 43 -7.74 -11.80 -51.20
C LEU A 43 -7.76 -11.41 -52.68
N THR A 44 -8.64 -10.51 -53.09
CA THR A 44 -8.70 -10.00 -54.47
C THR A 44 -7.41 -9.27 -54.86
N THR A 45 -6.81 -8.48 -53.96
CA THR A 45 -5.50 -7.87 -54.24
C THR A 45 -4.39 -8.90 -54.32
N LEU A 46 -4.44 -9.98 -53.51
CA LEU A 46 -3.41 -11.03 -53.55
C LEU A 46 -3.40 -11.72 -54.91
N ASP A 47 -4.56 -12.13 -55.43
CA ASP A 47 -4.70 -12.67 -56.79
C ASP A 47 -4.17 -11.69 -57.86
N GLY A 48 -4.57 -10.43 -57.79
CA GLY A 48 -4.07 -9.38 -58.69
C GLY A 48 -2.56 -9.09 -58.59
N THR A 49 -1.92 -9.35 -57.44
CA THR A 49 -0.45 -9.25 -57.27
C THR A 49 0.31 -10.48 -57.75
N LEU A 50 -0.31 -11.67 -57.67
CA LEU A 50 0.24 -12.94 -58.16
C LEU A 50 0.32 -12.95 -59.69
N GLN A 51 -0.63 -12.32 -60.38
CA GLN A 51 -0.62 -12.15 -61.83
C GLN A 51 0.42 -11.12 -62.34
N LYS A 52 1.16 -10.46 -61.44
CA LYS A 52 2.08 -9.33 -61.75
C LYS A 52 3.51 -9.50 -61.23
N ASP A 53 3.89 -10.70 -60.74
CA ASP A 53 5.22 -11.02 -60.18
C ASP A 53 5.76 -9.96 -59.19
N SER A 54 4.86 -9.46 -58.34
CA SER A 54 5.15 -8.38 -57.39
C SER A 54 5.42 -8.89 -55.96
N SER A 55 5.92 -8.03 -55.09
CA SER A 55 6.44 -8.41 -53.76
C SER A 55 5.35 -8.75 -52.73
N LEU A 56 4.82 -9.97 -52.77
CA LEU A 56 3.72 -10.56 -51.96
C LEU A 56 3.82 -10.45 -50.41
N ALA A 57 4.91 -9.90 -49.87
CA ALA A 57 5.22 -9.91 -48.45
C ALA A 57 4.33 -8.98 -47.61
N LEU A 58 3.79 -7.91 -48.22
CA LEU A 58 2.94 -6.93 -47.53
C LEU A 58 1.50 -7.46 -47.42
N GLU A 59 0.99 -8.00 -48.52
CA GLU A 59 -0.35 -8.57 -48.70
C GLU A 59 -0.52 -9.75 -47.75
N LEU A 60 0.44 -10.70 -47.73
CA LEU A 60 0.42 -11.82 -46.80
C LEU A 60 0.51 -11.36 -45.34
N TYR A 61 1.25 -10.29 -45.02
CA TYR A 61 1.34 -9.75 -43.66
C TYR A 61 0.01 -9.14 -43.20
N LEU A 62 -0.63 -8.32 -44.05
CA LEU A 62 -1.93 -7.72 -43.75
C LEU A 62 -3.02 -8.79 -43.63
N LEU A 63 -3.03 -9.77 -44.53
CA LEU A 63 -4.01 -10.86 -44.53
C LEU A 63 -3.84 -11.77 -43.29
N ALA A 64 -2.60 -12.03 -42.85
CA ALA A 64 -2.30 -12.72 -41.60
C ALA A 64 -2.61 -11.90 -40.32
N LEU A 65 -2.61 -10.57 -40.41
CA LEU A 65 -2.97 -9.66 -39.31
C LEU A 65 -4.48 -9.59 -39.10
N ILE A 66 -5.27 -9.66 -40.18
CA ILE A 66 -6.74 -9.52 -40.15
C ILE A 66 -7.46 -10.86 -39.98
N ALA A 67 -6.93 -11.95 -40.54
CA ALA A 67 -7.56 -13.28 -40.48
C ALA A 67 -8.00 -13.76 -39.07
N PRO A 68 -7.28 -13.49 -37.95
CA PRO A 68 -7.74 -13.88 -36.60
C PRO A 68 -9.07 -13.22 -36.17
N PHE A 69 -9.47 -12.12 -36.81
CA PHE A 69 -10.67 -11.34 -36.48
C PHE A 69 -11.83 -11.57 -37.46
N VAL A 70 -11.64 -12.44 -38.47
CA VAL A 70 -12.67 -12.83 -39.42
C VAL A 70 -13.44 -14.02 -38.83
N SER A 71 -14.77 -14.04 -39.00
CA SER A 71 -15.58 -15.12 -38.43
C SER A 71 -15.27 -16.48 -39.09
N PRO A 72 -15.23 -17.60 -38.33
CA PRO A 72 -14.93 -18.92 -38.90
C PRO A 72 -15.80 -19.32 -40.11
N PRO A 73 -17.11 -19.00 -40.18
CA PRO A 73 -17.92 -19.29 -41.37
C PRO A 73 -17.42 -18.59 -42.64
N VAL A 74 -16.91 -17.36 -42.54
CA VAL A 74 -16.37 -16.60 -43.68
C VAL A 74 -15.03 -17.18 -44.15
N ILE A 75 -14.18 -17.62 -43.21
CA ILE A 75 -12.92 -18.30 -43.55
C ILE A 75 -13.20 -19.64 -44.23
N ARG A 76 -14.17 -20.42 -43.73
CA ARG A 76 -14.63 -21.68 -44.35
C ARG A 76 -15.21 -21.45 -45.75
N GLY A 77 -16.06 -20.44 -45.92
CA GLY A 77 -16.72 -20.14 -47.20
C GLY A 77 -15.77 -19.68 -48.31
N ASN A 78 -14.58 -19.17 -47.97
CA ASN A 78 -13.54 -18.77 -48.92
C ASN A 78 -12.34 -19.74 -48.94
N LEU A 79 -12.45 -20.92 -48.31
CA LEU A 79 -11.31 -21.81 -48.07
C LEU A 79 -10.58 -22.19 -49.35
N ASP A 80 -11.31 -22.62 -50.38
CA ASP A 80 -10.71 -23.06 -51.65
C ASP A 80 -9.96 -21.92 -52.35
N THR A 81 -10.48 -20.70 -52.29
CA THR A 81 -9.83 -19.49 -52.80
C THR A 81 -8.57 -19.14 -52.02
N ILE A 82 -8.61 -19.26 -50.68
CA ILE A 82 -7.44 -19.00 -49.84
C ILE A 82 -6.35 -20.06 -50.11
N LEU A 83 -6.72 -21.33 -50.21
CA LEU A 83 -5.77 -22.43 -50.44
C LEU A 83 -5.18 -22.39 -51.86
N SER A 84 -5.98 -22.10 -52.89
CA SER A 84 -5.48 -21.98 -54.27
C SER A 84 -4.47 -20.84 -54.44
N LEU A 85 -4.73 -19.67 -53.83
CA LEU A 85 -3.83 -18.52 -53.89
C LEU A 85 -2.58 -18.67 -53.01
N THR A 86 -2.67 -19.33 -51.85
CA THR A 86 -1.59 -19.32 -50.85
C THR A 86 -0.80 -20.62 -50.71
N SER A 87 -1.37 -21.79 -51.06
CA SER A 87 -0.66 -23.08 -50.95
C SER A 87 0.54 -23.18 -51.91
N PRO A 88 0.44 -22.75 -53.20
CA PRO A 88 1.58 -22.77 -54.13
C PRO A 88 2.76 -21.89 -53.71
N LEU A 89 2.56 -20.97 -52.77
CA LEU A 89 3.59 -20.04 -52.30
C LEU A 89 4.54 -20.66 -51.28
N PHE A 90 4.19 -21.77 -50.62
CA PHE A 90 5.08 -22.35 -49.60
C PHE A 90 6.51 -22.63 -50.13
N PRO A 91 6.73 -23.30 -51.28
CA PRO A 91 8.07 -23.58 -51.79
C PRO A 91 8.91 -22.32 -52.07
N SER A 92 8.33 -21.28 -52.68
CA SER A 92 9.04 -20.03 -52.97
C SER A 92 9.32 -19.22 -51.69
N LEU A 93 8.38 -19.23 -50.74
CA LEU A 93 8.53 -18.53 -49.47
C LEU A 93 9.44 -19.24 -48.46
N MET A 94 9.79 -20.52 -48.65
CA MET A 94 10.75 -21.22 -47.79
C MET A 94 12.08 -20.47 -47.64
N ALA A 95 12.56 -19.78 -48.69
CA ALA A 95 13.78 -18.96 -48.64
C ALA A 95 13.59 -17.64 -47.85
N HIS A 96 12.38 -17.08 -47.83
CA HIS A 96 12.11 -15.72 -47.36
C HIS A 96 11.37 -15.69 -46.01
N ALA A 97 12.13 -15.47 -44.92
CA ALA A 97 11.60 -15.60 -43.56
C ALA A 97 10.44 -14.64 -43.19
N PRO A 98 10.38 -13.36 -43.63
CA PRO A 98 9.24 -12.49 -43.32
C PRO A 98 7.90 -12.95 -43.91
N PRO A 99 7.74 -13.14 -45.24
CA PRO A 99 6.46 -13.60 -45.81
C PRO A 99 6.07 -15.00 -45.34
N LEU A 100 7.03 -15.91 -45.14
CA LEU A 100 6.77 -17.24 -44.57
C LEU A 100 6.15 -17.15 -43.15
N ARG A 101 6.60 -16.22 -42.30
CA ARG A 101 5.99 -16.00 -40.97
C ARG A 101 4.57 -15.48 -41.06
N SER A 102 4.29 -14.61 -42.03
CA SER A 102 2.94 -14.13 -42.31
C SER A 102 2.04 -15.28 -42.77
N GLN A 103 2.50 -16.06 -43.75
CA GLN A 103 1.78 -17.25 -44.24
C GLN A 103 1.50 -18.28 -43.13
N ILE A 104 2.48 -18.58 -42.25
CA ILE A 104 2.26 -19.44 -41.06
C ILE A 104 1.19 -18.83 -40.13
N GLY A 105 1.21 -17.52 -39.92
CA GLY A 105 0.22 -16.81 -39.11
C GLY A 105 -1.20 -16.89 -39.67
N LEU A 106 -1.34 -16.73 -40.99
CA LEU A 106 -2.59 -16.93 -41.71
C LEU A 106 -3.09 -18.37 -41.56
N TYR A 107 -2.25 -19.36 -41.84
CA TYR A 107 -2.63 -20.77 -41.76
C TYR A 107 -3.00 -21.19 -40.34
N GLY A 108 -2.43 -20.59 -39.29
CA GLY A 108 -2.87 -20.79 -37.91
C GLY A 108 -4.33 -20.38 -37.68
N SER A 109 -4.73 -19.22 -38.21
CA SER A 109 -6.13 -18.73 -38.17
C SER A 109 -7.09 -19.60 -39.00
N ILE A 110 -6.63 -20.07 -40.16
CA ILE A 110 -7.40 -21.01 -41.00
C ILE A 110 -7.61 -22.32 -40.26
N ILE A 111 -6.56 -22.96 -39.74
CA ILE A 111 -6.71 -24.26 -39.04
C ILE A 111 -7.57 -24.13 -37.79
N LYS A 112 -7.46 -23.05 -37.01
CA LYS A 112 -8.36 -22.77 -35.88
C LYS A 112 -9.84 -22.66 -36.30
N SER A 113 -10.11 -22.41 -37.58
CA SER A 113 -11.46 -22.36 -38.17
C SER A 113 -11.91 -23.68 -38.82
N LEU A 114 -11.04 -24.70 -38.93
CA LEU A 114 -11.30 -25.96 -39.63
C LEU A 114 -11.31 -27.17 -38.70
N ASP A 115 -12.37 -27.97 -38.77
CA ASP A 115 -12.55 -29.12 -37.88
C ASP A 115 -11.64 -30.32 -38.24
N ARG A 116 -11.16 -30.41 -39.50
CA ARG A 116 -10.18 -31.42 -39.97
C ARG A 116 -9.29 -30.90 -41.12
N SER A 117 -7.98 -30.82 -40.90
CA SER A 117 -6.95 -30.49 -41.90
C SER A 117 -5.56 -31.01 -41.46
N SER A 118 -4.59 -31.08 -42.38
CA SER A 118 -3.26 -31.65 -42.13
C SER A 118 -2.16 -30.58 -42.07
N TRP A 119 -1.58 -30.35 -40.88
CA TRP A 119 -0.43 -29.45 -40.70
C TRP A 119 0.91 -30.20 -40.79
N LYS A 120 1.95 -29.55 -41.34
CA LYS A 120 3.32 -30.08 -41.38
C LYS A 120 4.14 -29.49 -40.23
N PHE A 121 4.26 -30.23 -39.12
CA PHE A 121 4.98 -29.79 -37.90
C PHE A 121 6.46 -29.46 -38.09
N ARG A 122 7.09 -29.85 -39.22
CA ARG A 122 8.50 -29.60 -39.56
C ARG A 122 8.95 -28.14 -39.40
N LEU A 123 8.07 -27.16 -39.61
CA LEU A 123 8.41 -25.73 -39.41
C LEU A 123 8.67 -25.35 -37.93
N CYS A 124 8.26 -26.17 -36.97
CA CYS A 124 8.60 -26.03 -35.56
C CYS A 124 10.07 -26.40 -35.26
N LEU A 125 10.80 -26.92 -36.25
CA LEU A 125 12.23 -27.23 -36.17
C LEU A 125 13.08 -26.34 -37.09
N ASP A 126 12.48 -25.37 -37.80
CA ASP A 126 13.18 -24.44 -38.71
C ASP A 126 14.35 -23.75 -37.97
N SER A 127 15.51 -23.65 -38.62
CA SER A 127 16.71 -23.06 -38.01
C SER A 127 16.52 -21.59 -37.62
N ARG A 128 15.63 -20.86 -38.32
CA ARG A 128 15.39 -19.43 -38.13
C ARG A 128 14.45 -19.20 -36.94
N PRO A 129 14.91 -18.57 -35.85
CA PRO A 129 14.16 -18.51 -34.58
C PRO A 129 12.81 -17.78 -34.71
N LYS A 130 12.71 -16.77 -35.58
CA LYS A 130 11.46 -16.01 -35.81
C LYS A 130 10.40 -16.81 -36.59
N VAL A 131 10.81 -17.78 -37.41
CA VAL A 131 9.92 -18.69 -38.15
C VAL A 131 9.44 -19.78 -37.19
N ARG A 132 10.40 -20.46 -36.53
CA ARG A 132 10.16 -21.49 -35.53
C ARG A 132 9.23 -21.05 -34.40
N LYS A 133 9.47 -19.87 -33.81
CA LYS A 133 8.61 -19.33 -32.74
C LYS A 133 7.17 -19.12 -33.23
N ARG A 134 6.97 -18.56 -34.44
CA ARG A 134 5.64 -18.33 -35.00
C ARG A 134 4.91 -19.65 -35.33
N ALA A 135 5.63 -20.67 -35.78
CA ALA A 135 5.07 -22.01 -35.98
C ALA A 135 4.65 -22.67 -34.66
N GLY A 136 5.48 -22.57 -33.61
CA GLY A 136 5.14 -23.09 -32.28
C GLY A 136 3.97 -22.37 -31.63
N GLU A 137 3.90 -21.04 -31.75
CA GLU A 137 2.74 -20.24 -31.33
C GLU A 137 1.47 -20.66 -32.06
N ALA A 138 1.49 -20.78 -33.40
CA ALA A 138 0.33 -21.21 -34.18
C ALA A 138 -0.19 -22.60 -33.76
N VAL A 139 0.70 -23.55 -33.46
CA VAL A 139 0.29 -24.88 -32.96
C VAL A 139 -0.30 -24.77 -31.54
N LYS A 140 0.29 -23.98 -30.65
CA LYS A 140 -0.23 -23.74 -29.29
C LYS A 140 -1.64 -23.10 -29.33
N ASP A 141 -1.81 -22.09 -30.17
CA ASP A 141 -3.07 -21.34 -30.32
C ASP A 141 -4.20 -22.24 -30.85
N VAL A 142 -3.88 -23.17 -31.76
CA VAL A 142 -4.81 -24.22 -32.22
C VAL A 142 -5.11 -25.22 -31.10
N LEU A 143 -4.09 -25.80 -30.43
CA LEU A 143 -4.31 -26.79 -29.37
C LEU A 143 -5.11 -26.25 -28.18
N SER A 144 -5.00 -24.96 -27.88
CA SER A 144 -5.78 -24.27 -26.84
C SER A 144 -7.21 -23.89 -27.24
N SER A 145 -7.64 -24.22 -28.46
CA SER A 145 -8.97 -23.90 -29.01
C SER A 145 -9.70 -25.18 -29.45
N PRO A 146 -10.07 -26.10 -28.54
CA PRO A 146 -10.70 -27.35 -28.91
C PRO A 146 -12.12 -27.12 -29.48
N PRO A 147 -12.55 -27.89 -30.49
CA PRO A 147 -13.91 -27.78 -31.02
C PRO A 147 -14.92 -28.40 -30.04
N ALA A 148 -15.94 -27.64 -29.65
CA ALA A 148 -16.99 -28.11 -28.76
C ALA A 148 -17.72 -29.34 -29.36
N PRO A 149 -18.05 -30.38 -28.56
CA PRO A 149 -17.96 -30.46 -27.10
C PRO A 149 -16.63 -31.06 -26.57
N LEU A 150 -15.58 -31.19 -27.38
CA LEU A 150 -14.34 -31.83 -26.95
C LEU A 150 -13.55 -30.95 -25.97
N ILE A 151 -13.05 -31.57 -24.89
CA ILE A 151 -12.19 -30.92 -23.88
C ILE A 151 -10.76 -30.69 -24.42
N ARG A 152 -10.30 -31.51 -25.37
CA ARG A 152 -8.97 -31.42 -25.98
C ARG A 152 -9.05 -31.48 -27.51
N HIS A 153 -8.19 -30.73 -28.20
CA HIS A 153 -8.17 -30.69 -29.66
C HIS A 153 -7.66 -32.02 -30.25
N PRO A 154 -8.31 -32.60 -31.28
CA PRO A 154 -7.86 -33.83 -31.98
C PRO A 154 -6.46 -33.83 -32.61
N TYR A 155 -5.73 -32.72 -32.57
CA TYR A 155 -4.33 -32.68 -33.02
C TYR A 155 -3.34 -32.87 -31.88
N SER A 156 -3.78 -32.84 -30.62
CA SER A 156 -2.92 -33.07 -29.45
C SER A 156 -2.25 -34.44 -29.49
N ASP A 157 -2.99 -35.49 -29.86
CA ASP A 157 -2.46 -36.84 -30.03
C ASP A 157 -1.41 -36.89 -31.15
N ARG A 158 -1.69 -36.28 -32.31
CA ARG A 158 -0.75 -36.21 -33.45
C ARG A 158 0.51 -35.40 -33.13
N VAL A 159 0.38 -34.30 -32.38
CA VAL A 159 1.54 -33.52 -31.90
C VAL A 159 2.34 -34.35 -30.89
N ALA A 160 1.68 -35.09 -30.00
CA ALA A 160 2.34 -35.95 -29.04
C ALA A 160 3.06 -37.14 -29.70
N GLU A 161 2.46 -37.80 -30.70
CA GLU A 161 3.11 -38.83 -31.52
C GLU A 161 4.31 -38.28 -32.29
N TRP A 162 4.16 -37.11 -32.91
CA TRP A 162 5.26 -36.45 -33.62
C TRP A 162 6.41 -36.07 -32.67
N VAL A 163 6.11 -35.55 -31.47
CA VAL A 163 7.09 -35.28 -30.42
C VAL A 163 7.78 -36.57 -29.96
N LYS A 164 7.02 -37.64 -29.68
CA LYS A 164 7.58 -38.96 -29.30
C LYS A 164 8.52 -39.50 -30.36
N SER A 165 8.10 -39.53 -31.63
CA SER A 165 8.92 -39.99 -32.76
C SER A 165 10.19 -39.15 -32.88
N THR A 166 10.08 -37.83 -32.89
CA THR A 166 11.24 -36.95 -33.07
C THR A 166 12.20 -37.01 -31.87
N LEU A 167 11.69 -37.15 -30.64
CA LEU A 167 12.52 -37.40 -29.45
C LEU A 167 13.23 -38.75 -29.55
N ALA A 168 12.54 -39.80 -29.98
CA ALA A 168 13.12 -41.13 -30.19
C ALA A 168 14.23 -41.09 -31.25
N ASP A 169 13.97 -40.49 -32.43
CA ASP A 169 14.92 -40.34 -33.53
C ASP A 169 16.20 -39.60 -33.12
N VAL A 170 16.08 -38.56 -32.28
CA VAL A 170 17.24 -37.82 -31.76
C VAL A 170 17.94 -38.55 -30.62
N SER A 171 17.22 -39.33 -29.80
CA SER A 171 17.83 -40.20 -28.77
C SER A 171 18.59 -41.39 -29.38
N ALA A 172 18.14 -41.90 -30.52
CA ALA A 172 18.71 -43.05 -31.21
C ALA A 172 19.96 -42.71 -32.06
N ASN A 173 20.16 -41.45 -32.41
CA ASN A 173 21.31 -40.96 -33.19
C ASN A 173 22.28 -40.15 -32.31
N PRO A 174 23.14 -40.80 -31.50
CA PRO A 174 24.17 -40.10 -30.76
C PRO A 174 25.13 -39.37 -31.71
N VAL A 175 25.54 -38.16 -31.32
CA VAL A 175 26.29 -37.21 -32.16
C VAL A 175 27.56 -37.84 -32.75
N ALA A 176 27.49 -38.25 -34.02
CA ALA A 176 28.63 -38.77 -34.75
C ALA A 176 29.67 -37.67 -34.94
N ARG A 177 30.87 -37.84 -34.35
CA ARG A 177 32.03 -36.95 -34.56
C ARG A 177 32.60 -37.13 -35.97
N SER A 178 31.91 -36.60 -36.99
CA SER A 178 32.39 -36.63 -38.39
C SER A 178 32.56 -35.23 -38.98
N LYS A 179 33.80 -34.87 -39.31
CA LYS A 179 34.14 -33.64 -40.03
C LYS A 179 34.00 -33.85 -41.55
N HIS A 180 32.77 -33.97 -42.09
CA HIS A 180 32.44 -33.57 -43.48
C HIS A 180 30.96 -33.82 -43.82
N ASN A 181 30.08 -32.84 -43.56
CA ASN A 181 29.13 -32.30 -44.55
C ASN A 181 28.31 -31.16 -43.94
N ARG A 182 28.10 -30.08 -44.71
CA ARG A 182 27.55 -28.80 -44.20
C ARG A 182 26.05 -28.59 -44.49
N SER A 183 25.32 -29.66 -44.80
CA SER A 183 23.95 -29.63 -45.33
C SER A 183 22.87 -30.25 -44.44
N ASN A 184 23.23 -31.00 -43.39
CA ASN A 184 22.28 -31.55 -42.43
C ASN A 184 22.42 -30.85 -41.07
N MET A 185 21.29 -30.47 -40.46
CA MET A 185 21.24 -29.83 -39.15
C MET A 185 21.68 -30.82 -38.07
N GLU A 186 22.54 -30.40 -37.13
CA GLU A 186 23.08 -31.32 -36.12
C GLU A 186 21.99 -31.81 -35.17
N ALA A 187 22.01 -33.09 -34.77
CA ALA A 187 20.97 -33.69 -33.92
C ALA A 187 20.76 -32.93 -32.60
N ALA A 188 21.81 -32.30 -32.06
CA ALA A 188 21.72 -31.45 -30.87
C ALA A 188 20.91 -30.15 -31.12
N GLU A 189 21.01 -29.53 -32.30
CA GLU A 189 20.19 -28.38 -32.67
C GLU A 189 18.72 -28.78 -32.87
N VAL A 190 18.48 -29.95 -33.50
CA VAL A 190 17.14 -30.53 -33.64
C VAL A 190 16.48 -30.73 -32.27
N ALA A 191 17.19 -31.32 -31.30
CA ALA A 191 16.66 -31.46 -29.95
C ALA A 191 16.45 -30.11 -29.25
N LEU A 192 17.38 -29.15 -29.33
CA LEU A 192 17.17 -27.84 -28.71
C LEU A 192 15.94 -27.11 -29.30
N HIS A 193 15.71 -27.22 -30.60
CA HIS A 193 14.49 -26.70 -31.25
C HIS A 193 13.24 -27.45 -30.77
N LEU A 194 13.28 -28.78 -30.71
CA LEU A 194 12.17 -29.62 -30.24
C LEU A 194 11.83 -29.37 -28.77
N LEU A 195 12.82 -29.24 -27.89
CA LEU A 195 12.64 -28.90 -26.47
C LEU A 195 12.03 -27.49 -26.31
N SER A 196 12.48 -26.53 -27.13
CA SER A 196 11.91 -25.16 -27.12
C SER A 196 10.44 -25.14 -27.58
N PHE A 197 10.06 -26.02 -28.51
CA PHE A 197 8.68 -26.22 -28.93
C PHE A 197 7.87 -26.97 -27.86
N LEU A 198 8.41 -28.06 -27.33
CA LEU A 198 7.77 -28.90 -26.31
C LEU A 198 7.37 -28.06 -25.10
N ARG A 199 8.25 -27.19 -24.60
CA ARG A 199 7.93 -26.27 -23.49
C ARG A 199 6.70 -25.37 -23.74
N LEU A 200 6.37 -25.06 -25.00
CA LEU A 200 5.20 -24.25 -25.35
C LEU A 200 3.88 -25.04 -25.38
N VAL A 201 3.94 -26.36 -25.62
CA VAL A 201 2.77 -27.20 -25.90
C VAL A 201 2.56 -28.37 -24.93
N ILE A 202 3.55 -28.70 -24.09
CA ILE A 202 3.55 -29.92 -23.26
C ILE A 202 2.32 -30.04 -22.36
N VAL A 203 1.83 -28.90 -21.89
CA VAL A 203 0.62 -28.74 -21.07
C VAL A 203 -0.66 -29.14 -21.83
N GLN A 204 -0.70 -28.92 -23.15
CA GLN A 204 -1.86 -29.23 -24.00
C GLN A 204 -1.83 -30.67 -24.57
N LEU A 205 -0.79 -31.45 -24.28
CA LEU A 205 -0.65 -32.84 -24.76
C LEU A 205 -1.48 -33.84 -23.90
N PRO A 206 -1.73 -35.07 -24.41
CA PRO A 206 -2.46 -36.09 -23.65
C PRO A 206 -1.66 -36.67 -22.46
N PRO A 207 -2.29 -36.98 -21.30
CA PRO A 207 -1.63 -37.60 -20.14
C PRO A 207 -0.84 -38.88 -20.50
N SER A 208 -1.44 -39.71 -21.35
CA SER A 208 -0.85 -40.96 -21.88
C SER A 208 0.40 -40.74 -22.74
N SER A 209 0.76 -39.49 -23.04
CA SER A 209 2.01 -39.16 -23.71
C SER A 209 3.15 -38.77 -22.77
N HIS A 210 2.84 -38.24 -21.58
CA HIS A 210 3.84 -37.63 -20.70
C HIS A 210 4.85 -38.64 -20.15
N SER A 211 4.42 -39.84 -19.74
CA SER A 211 5.34 -40.87 -19.23
C SER A 211 6.43 -41.28 -20.24
N VAL A 212 6.03 -41.49 -21.50
CA VAL A 212 6.94 -41.80 -22.61
C VAL A 212 7.84 -40.59 -22.93
N ILE A 213 7.28 -39.38 -22.95
CA ILE A 213 8.04 -38.14 -23.20
C ILE A 213 9.08 -37.92 -22.09
N VAL A 214 8.72 -38.04 -20.81
CA VAL A 214 9.65 -37.92 -19.67
C VAL A 214 10.75 -38.98 -19.75
N THR A 215 10.42 -40.23 -20.06
CA THR A 215 11.41 -41.30 -20.24
C THR A 215 12.42 -40.95 -21.34
N LEU A 216 11.95 -40.49 -22.50
CA LEU A 216 12.82 -40.04 -23.61
C LEU A 216 13.64 -38.80 -23.22
N LEU A 217 13.04 -37.82 -22.54
CA LEU A 217 13.73 -36.63 -22.03
C LEU A 217 14.89 -37.00 -21.11
N LEU A 218 14.75 -38.01 -20.25
CA LEU A 218 15.82 -38.47 -19.35
C LEU A 218 16.98 -39.19 -20.07
N THR A 219 16.79 -39.65 -21.31
CA THR A 219 17.90 -40.17 -22.12
C THR A 219 18.75 -39.07 -22.75
N LEU A 220 18.17 -37.89 -23.04
CA LEU A 220 18.83 -36.81 -23.77
C LEU A 220 20.07 -36.20 -23.06
N PRO A 221 20.10 -35.95 -21.73
CA PRO A 221 21.30 -35.45 -21.04
C PRO A 221 22.56 -36.32 -21.23
N ARG A 222 22.39 -37.61 -21.55
CA ARG A 222 23.49 -38.55 -21.82
C ARG A 222 24.27 -38.19 -23.10
N LEU A 223 23.75 -37.29 -23.94
CA LEU A 223 24.43 -36.75 -25.14
C LEU A 223 25.54 -35.73 -24.83
N GLY A 224 25.78 -35.38 -23.55
CA GLY A 224 26.94 -34.58 -23.13
C GLY A 224 26.88 -33.08 -23.45
N ASN A 225 25.72 -32.55 -23.82
CA ASN A 225 25.51 -31.12 -24.08
C ASN A 225 24.86 -30.44 -22.85
N HIS A 226 25.56 -29.44 -22.29
CA HIS A 226 25.09 -28.71 -21.10
C HIS A 226 23.78 -27.94 -21.33
N TYR A 227 23.61 -27.28 -22.48
CA TYR A 227 22.39 -26.52 -22.79
C TYR A 227 21.18 -27.44 -22.97
N LEU A 228 21.40 -28.58 -23.64
CA LEU A 228 20.39 -29.62 -23.81
C LEU A 228 19.91 -30.16 -22.45
N SER A 229 20.85 -30.46 -21.56
CA SER A 229 20.58 -30.92 -20.19
C SER A 229 19.79 -29.88 -19.40
N GLN A 230 20.20 -28.61 -19.47
CA GLN A 230 19.48 -27.50 -18.82
C GLN A 230 18.04 -27.33 -19.36
N CYS A 231 17.83 -27.47 -20.66
CA CYS A 231 16.49 -27.42 -21.25
C CYS A 231 15.63 -28.61 -20.80
N VAL A 232 16.18 -29.83 -20.76
CA VAL A 232 15.50 -31.02 -20.24
C VAL A 232 15.09 -30.82 -18.77
N TYR A 233 16.02 -30.42 -17.91
CA TYR A 233 15.73 -30.22 -16.49
C TYR A 233 14.76 -29.06 -16.24
N SER A 234 14.79 -27.99 -17.06
CA SER A 234 13.78 -26.93 -17.00
C SER A 234 12.39 -27.43 -17.41
N ILE A 235 12.27 -28.34 -18.38
CA ILE A 235 10.98 -28.91 -18.78
C ILE A 235 10.46 -29.89 -17.73
N LEU A 236 11.34 -30.69 -17.12
CA LEU A 236 11.00 -31.56 -15.98
C LEU A 236 10.56 -30.73 -14.75
N SER A 237 11.25 -29.63 -14.46
CA SER A 237 10.84 -28.69 -13.41
C SER A 237 9.50 -28.03 -13.72
N ASP A 238 9.25 -27.62 -14.97
CA ASP A 238 7.97 -27.02 -15.39
C ASP A 238 6.82 -28.05 -15.32
N LEU A 239 7.06 -29.32 -15.71
CA LEU A 239 6.11 -30.43 -15.57
C LEU A 239 5.74 -30.67 -14.10
N LEU A 240 6.75 -30.85 -13.25
CA LEU A 240 6.59 -31.04 -11.81
C LEU A 240 5.98 -29.81 -11.11
N SER A 241 6.05 -28.62 -11.72
CA SER A 241 5.42 -27.39 -11.21
C SER A 241 4.00 -27.16 -11.75
N ALA A 242 3.68 -27.66 -12.94
CA ALA A 242 2.35 -27.55 -13.55
C ALA A 242 1.35 -28.50 -12.89
N THR A 243 1.78 -29.71 -12.49
CA THR A 243 1.00 -30.65 -11.67
C THR A 243 0.55 -30.09 -10.32
N ILE A 244 1.19 -29.01 -9.84
CA ILE A 244 0.94 -28.42 -8.50
C ILE A 244 -0.14 -27.32 -8.54
N LYS A 245 -0.45 -26.74 -9.71
CA LYS A 245 -1.20 -25.48 -9.78
C LYS A 245 -2.72 -25.57 -9.93
N GLY A 246 -3.30 -26.77 -10.04
CA GLY A 246 -4.75 -26.96 -10.06
C GLY A 246 -5.50 -26.53 -11.33
N ASP A 247 -4.84 -25.87 -12.29
CA ASP A 247 -5.35 -25.80 -13.68
C ASP A 247 -5.57 -27.24 -14.21
N ASP A 248 -6.65 -27.49 -14.99
CA ASP A 248 -7.18 -28.80 -15.44
C ASP A 248 -6.22 -29.68 -16.28
N LEU A 249 -5.07 -30.03 -15.70
CA LEU A 249 -3.89 -30.49 -16.40
C LEU A 249 -3.42 -31.80 -15.80
N ASN A 250 -4.06 -32.88 -16.26
CA ASN A 250 -3.61 -34.27 -16.12
C ASN A 250 -2.23 -34.45 -16.77
N VAL A 251 -1.17 -34.04 -16.09
CA VAL A 251 0.23 -34.16 -16.52
C VAL A 251 0.89 -35.44 -15.98
N VAL A 252 0.29 -36.05 -14.96
CA VAL A 252 0.48 -37.45 -14.57
C VAL A 252 -0.92 -38.03 -14.40
N SER A 253 -1.23 -39.21 -14.94
CA SER A 253 -2.56 -39.83 -14.82
C SER A 253 -2.93 -40.23 -13.38
N GLU A 254 -1.92 -40.37 -12.51
CA GLU A 254 -2.04 -40.84 -11.13
C GLU A 254 -2.17 -39.69 -10.11
N VAL A 255 -1.53 -38.53 -10.34
CA VAL A 255 -1.48 -37.44 -9.34
C VAL A 255 -2.85 -36.77 -9.09
N PRO A 256 -3.68 -36.44 -10.12
CA PRO A 256 -5.03 -35.93 -9.90
C PRO A 256 -6.04 -36.98 -9.39
N GLN A 257 -5.68 -38.27 -9.39
CA GLN A 257 -6.45 -39.29 -8.68
C GLN A 257 -6.07 -39.32 -7.19
N ILE A 258 -4.77 -39.22 -6.88
CA ILE A 258 -4.27 -39.08 -5.50
C ILE A 258 -4.80 -37.79 -4.84
N LEU A 259 -4.86 -36.67 -5.58
CA LEU A 259 -5.42 -35.39 -5.10
C LEU A 259 -6.96 -35.35 -5.05
N LYS A 260 -7.66 -36.39 -5.50
CA LYS A 260 -9.11 -36.60 -5.26
C LYS A 260 -9.32 -37.56 -4.08
N ALA A 261 -8.63 -37.28 -2.97
CA ALA A 261 -8.63 -38.11 -1.77
C ALA A 261 -10.04 -38.33 -1.18
N ASP A 262 -10.98 -37.39 -1.38
CA ASP A 262 -12.38 -37.51 -0.96
C ASP A 262 -13.15 -38.70 -1.60
N ALA A 263 -12.64 -39.30 -2.68
CA ALA A 263 -13.40 -40.27 -3.47
C ALA A 263 -13.04 -41.75 -3.22
N ASN A 264 -11.78 -42.09 -2.91
CA ASN A 264 -11.38 -43.49 -2.61
C ASN A 264 -9.98 -43.63 -1.96
N PRO A 265 -9.85 -43.55 -0.63
CA PRO A 265 -8.55 -43.55 0.07
C PRO A 265 -7.65 -44.78 -0.21
N GLN A 266 -8.22 -45.99 -0.25
CA GLN A 266 -7.45 -47.23 -0.44
C GLN A 266 -6.83 -47.37 -1.84
N ALA A 267 -7.46 -46.79 -2.87
CA ALA A 267 -6.89 -46.76 -4.22
C ALA A 267 -5.68 -45.80 -4.29
N SER A 268 -5.79 -44.63 -3.67
CA SER A 268 -4.73 -43.61 -3.64
C SER A 268 -3.46 -44.07 -2.92
N ALA A 269 -3.61 -44.86 -1.83
CA ALA A 269 -2.49 -45.43 -1.08
C ALA A 269 -1.58 -46.34 -1.93
N GLY A 270 -2.15 -47.06 -2.90
CA GLY A 270 -1.41 -47.94 -3.82
C GLY A 270 -0.56 -47.22 -4.86
N GLU A 271 -0.97 -46.02 -5.27
CA GLU A 271 -0.26 -45.20 -6.26
C GLU A 271 0.74 -44.22 -5.61
N LEU A 272 0.44 -43.69 -4.43
CA LEU A 272 1.30 -42.74 -3.70
C LEU A 272 2.73 -43.29 -3.52
N GLY A 273 2.87 -44.57 -3.15
CA GLY A 273 4.19 -45.21 -3.01
C GLY A 273 4.96 -45.36 -4.34
N LYS A 274 4.26 -45.48 -5.48
CA LYS A 274 4.90 -45.53 -6.81
C LYS A 274 5.38 -44.15 -7.24
N VAL A 275 4.53 -43.13 -7.07
CA VAL A 275 4.86 -41.74 -7.39
C VAL A 275 6.02 -41.25 -6.51
N TRP A 276 6.00 -41.54 -5.20
CA TRP A 276 7.12 -41.24 -4.30
C TRP A 276 8.43 -41.86 -4.81
N LYS A 277 8.43 -43.16 -5.12
CA LYS A 277 9.61 -43.87 -5.62
C LYS A 277 10.12 -43.28 -6.95
N ALA A 278 9.22 -42.86 -7.84
CA ALA A 278 9.58 -42.22 -9.11
C ALA A 278 10.22 -40.83 -8.91
N VAL A 279 9.72 -40.03 -7.96
CA VAL A 279 10.27 -38.70 -7.65
C VAL A 279 11.58 -38.80 -6.86
N TRP A 280 11.70 -39.76 -5.94
CA TRP A 280 12.86 -39.92 -5.04
C TRP A 280 14.19 -40.07 -5.78
N VAL A 281 14.22 -40.83 -6.88
CA VAL A 281 15.43 -41.08 -7.70
C VAL A 281 16.07 -39.75 -8.17
N PHE A 282 15.29 -38.69 -8.36
CA PHE A 282 15.82 -37.40 -8.77
C PHE A 282 16.60 -36.65 -7.68
N LEU A 283 16.52 -37.07 -6.41
CA LEU A 283 17.40 -36.57 -5.34
C LEU A 283 18.86 -37.01 -5.50
N GLU A 284 19.14 -38.04 -6.31
CA GLU A 284 20.51 -38.45 -6.67
C GLU A 284 21.09 -37.59 -7.81
N SER A 285 20.29 -36.69 -8.41
CA SER A 285 20.71 -35.86 -9.54
C SER A 285 21.90 -34.95 -9.20
N SER A 286 22.86 -34.86 -10.11
CA SER A 286 23.98 -33.92 -10.01
C SER A 286 23.54 -32.44 -10.04
N ASP A 287 22.37 -32.14 -10.62
CA ASP A 287 21.84 -30.78 -10.74
C ASP A 287 21.00 -30.38 -9.52
N ALA A 288 21.41 -29.31 -8.82
CA ALA A 288 20.73 -28.79 -7.64
C ALA A 288 19.32 -28.24 -7.93
N ILE A 289 19.02 -27.80 -9.17
CA ILE A 289 17.68 -27.34 -9.54
C ILE A 289 16.71 -28.53 -9.54
N VAL A 290 17.13 -29.66 -10.11
CA VAL A 290 16.35 -30.90 -10.15
C VAL A 290 16.07 -31.37 -8.72
N ARG A 291 17.10 -31.50 -7.89
CA ARG A 291 16.93 -31.97 -6.49
C ARG A 291 15.98 -31.09 -5.68
N LYS A 292 16.06 -29.77 -5.82
CA LYS A 292 15.15 -28.82 -5.15
C LYS A 292 13.71 -28.95 -5.64
N ALA A 293 13.50 -29.14 -6.95
CA ALA A 293 12.17 -29.41 -7.49
C ALA A 293 11.61 -30.75 -6.96
N SER A 294 12.42 -31.81 -6.94
CA SER A 294 12.04 -33.12 -6.41
C SER A 294 11.70 -33.09 -4.92
N CYS A 295 12.52 -32.42 -4.10
CA CYS A 295 12.22 -32.20 -2.68
C CYS A 295 10.87 -31.47 -2.50
N ARG A 296 10.57 -30.45 -3.30
CA ARG A 296 9.28 -29.76 -3.28
C ARG A 296 8.12 -30.66 -3.71
N SER A 297 8.30 -31.53 -4.69
CA SER A 297 7.29 -32.51 -5.08
C SER A 297 7.05 -33.57 -3.99
N LEU A 298 8.10 -34.06 -3.33
CA LEU A 298 7.99 -34.99 -2.18
C LEU A 298 7.27 -34.33 -0.99
N ALA A 299 7.52 -33.04 -0.75
CA ALA A 299 6.84 -32.27 0.30
C ALA A 299 5.31 -32.27 0.12
N LEU A 300 4.82 -32.01 -1.09
CA LEU A 300 3.39 -32.02 -1.41
C LEU A 300 2.78 -33.43 -1.41
N LEU A 301 3.56 -34.47 -1.73
CA LEU A 301 3.11 -35.86 -1.58
C LEU A 301 2.93 -36.25 -0.10
N ALA A 302 3.70 -35.64 0.80
CA ALA A 302 3.55 -35.85 2.24
C ALA A 302 2.32 -35.12 2.82
N GLU A 303 1.90 -33.99 2.24
CA GLU A 303 0.63 -33.32 2.58
C GLU A 303 -0.61 -34.19 2.26
N CYS A 304 -0.45 -35.24 1.45
CA CYS A 304 -1.50 -36.20 1.09
C CYS A 304 -1.61 -37.40 2.06
N PHE A 305 -0.89 -37.40 3.19
CA PHE A 305 -0.93 -38.52 4.15
C PHE A 305 -2.22 -38.52 4.98
N THR A 306 -3.08 -39.52 4.76
CA THR A 306 -4.32 -39.72 5.51
C THR A 306 -4.13 -40.69 6.70
N PRO A 307 -5.02 -40.71 7.70
CA PRO A 307 -4.97 -41.68 8.81
C PRO A 307 -4.87 -43.14 8.33
N GLU A 308 -5.61 -43.52 7.28
CA GLU A 308 -5.54 -44.86 6.66
C GLU A 308 -4.15 -45.23 6.12
N PHE A 309 -3.35 -44.23 5.72
CA PHE A 309 -1.97 -44.44 5.27
C PHE A 309 -0.98 -44.54 6.43
N ILE A 310 -1.33 -43.94 7.58
CA ILE A 310 -0.46 -43.78 8.75
C ILE A 310 -0.61 -44.97 9.72
N ILE A 311 -1.84 -45.34 10.08
CA ILE A 311 -2.13 -46.40 11.08
C ILE A 311 -1.42 -47.74 10.76
N PRO A 312 -1.44 -48.26 9.52
CA PRO A 312 -0.76 -49.52 9.20
C PRO A 312 0.76 -49.44 9.35
N ALA A 313 1.36 -48.27 9.08
CA ALA A 313 2.80 -48.09 9.25
C ALA A 313 3.18 -47.99 10.72
N MET A 314 2.36 -47.33 11.56
CA MET A 314 2.55 -47.32 13.01
C MET A 314 2.50 -48.73 13.60
N GLN A 315 1.59 -49.60 13.13
CA GLN A 315 1.51 -51.00 13.56
C GLN A 315 2.70 -51.86 13.06
N GLU A 316 3.28 -51.54 11.91
CA GLU A 316 4.45 -52.23 11.35
C GLU A 316 5.80 -51.73 11.89
N HIS A 317 5.85 -50.69 12.72
CA HIS A 317 7.10 -49.97 13.07
C HIS A 317 8.23 -50.84 13.65
N SER A 318 7.88 -51.96 14.30
CA SER A 318 8.83 -52.92 14.89
C SER A 318 9.35 -53.98 13.90
N GLN A 319 8.89 -53.99 12.64
CA GLN A 319 9.30 -54.97 11.62
C GLN A 319 10.51 -54.45 10.80
N PRO A 320 11.51 -55.30 10.52
CA PRO A 320 12.73 -54.88 9.79
C PRO A 320 12.49 -54.55 8.31
N GLU A 321 11.42 -55.09 7.72
CA GLU A 321 10.97 -54.77 6.36
C GLU A 321 9.46 -54.44 6.37
N PRO A 322 9.07 -53.16 6.46
CA PRO A 322 7.67 -52.77 6.43
C PRO A 322 7.03 -53.07 5.07
N LYS A 323 5.77 -53.51 5.08
CA LYS A 323 5.00 -53.86 3.87
C LYS A 323 4.12 -52.70 3.41
N SER A 324 3.64 -51.89 4.35
CA SER A 324 2.97 -50.62 4.12
C SER A 324 3.80 -49.67 3.23
N ALA A 325 3.10 -48.86 2.43
CA ALA A 325 3.75 -47.91 1.54
C ALA A 325 4.46 -46.79 2.32
N LEU A 326 3.85 -46.27 3.39
CA LEU A 326 4.48 -45.28 4.26
C LEU A 326 5.70 -45.84 5.01
N GLY A 327 5.63 -47.05 5.57
CA GLY A 327 6.78 -47.67 6.23
C GLY A 327 7.98 -47.86 5.28
N LYS A 328 7.71 -48.18 4.00
CA LYS A 328 8.75 -48.20 2.95
C LYS A 328 9.33 -46.81 2.66
N VAL A 329 8.52 -45.76 2.65
CA VAL A 329 8.97 -44.36 2.51
C VAL A 329 9.88 -43.95 3.67
N VAL A 330 9.47 -44.25 4.91
CA VAL A 330 10.25 -44.00 6.14
C VAL A 330 11.58 -44.75 6.09
N SER A 331 11.56 -46.06 5.85
CA SER A 331 12.78 -46.87 5.76
C SER A 331 13.71 -46.43 4.62
N GLN A 332 13.17 -45.94 3.51
CA GLN A 332 13.95 -45.36 2.41
C GLN A 332 14.62 -44.04 2.81
N ALA A 333 13.93 -43.18 3.58
CA ALA A 333 14.49 -41.92 4.07
C ALA A 333 15.60 -42.15 5.11
N GLU A 334 15.43 -43.10 6.04
CA GLU A 334 16.47 -43.46 7.01
C GLU A 334 17.74 -44.02 6.32
N LYS A 335 17.58 -45.01 5.45
CA LYS A 335 18.69 -45.65 4.70
C LYS A 335 19.43 -44.69 3.77
N ALA A 336 18.82 -43.55 3.41
CA ALA A 336 19.45 -42.55 2.56
C ALA A 336 20.58 -41.78 3.26
N PHE A 337 20.56 -41.65 4.60
CA PHE A 337 21.66 -41.02 5.35
C PHE A 337 22.96 -41.83 5.32
N GLU A 338 22.85 -43.16 5.33
CA GLU A 338 23.99 -44.08 5.29
C GLU A 338 24.53 -44.27 3.85
N SER A 339 23.79 -43.81 2.84
CA SER A 339 24.12 -43.99 1.43
C SER A 339 24.90 -42.82 0.84
N LEU A 340 26.12 -43.11 0.37
CA LEU A 340 27.00 -42.15 -0.29
C LEU A 340 26.37 -41.50 -1.54
N ALA A 341 25.36 -42.12 -2.16
CA ALA A 341 24.64 -41.56 -3.31
C ALA A 341 23.97 -40.21 -2.98
N PHE A 342 23.50 -40.03 -1.74
CA PHE A 342 22.79 -38.82 -1.30
C PHE A 342 23.67 -37.79 -0.59
N ALA A 343 25.00 -38.01 -0.51
CA ALA A 343 25.92 -37.06 0.12
C ALA A 343 25.88 -35.65 -0.49
N ARG A 344 25.49 -35.52 -1.77
CA ARG A 344 25.31 -34.23 -2.48
C ARG A 344 23.93 -33.60 -2.29
N SER A 345 22.99 -34.33 -1.71
CA SER A 345 21.58 -33.96 -1.55
C SER A 345 21.12 -33.97 -0.10
N MET A 346 22.07 -34.04 0.84
CA MET A 346 21.83 -34.06 2.28
C MET A 346 20.95 -32.89 2.78
N SER A 347 21.11 -31.70 2.20
CA SER A 347 20.23 -30.54 2.46
C SER A 347 18.78 -30.77 2.03
N GLU A 348 18.58 -31.44 0.89
CA GLU A 348 17.27 -31.79 0.35
C GLU A 348 16.65 -32.99 1.09
N LEU A 349 17.46 -33.95 1.55
CA LEU A 349 17.01 -35.05 2.42
C LEU A 349 16.50 -34.53 3.77
N LEU A 350 17.30 -33.71 4.47
CA LEU A 350 16.90 -33.11 5.74
C LEU A 350 15.62 -32.26 5.57
N SER A 351 15.52 -31.49 4.50
CA SER A 351 14.29 -30.76 4.18
C SER A 351 13.09 -31.68 3.93
N THR A 352 13.29 -32.84 3.28
CA THR A 352 12.23 -33.82 3.03
C THR A 352 11.76 -34.47 4.34
N ILE A 353 12.69 -34.80 5.24
CA ILE A 353 12.38 -35.38 6.56
C ILE A 353 11.68 -34.37 7.46
N SER A 354 12.05 -33.09 7.42
CA SER A 354 11.30 -32.02 8.07
C SER A 354 9.84 -32.04 7.64
N VAL A 355 9.55 -32.21 6.35
CA VAL A 355 8.16 -32.26 5.85
C VAL A 355 7.45 -33.58 6.18
N LEU A 356 8.17 -34.71 6.22
CA LEU A 356 7.61 -35.98 6.71
C LEU A 356 7.19 -35.85 8.19
N ILE A 357 8.06 -35.29 9.05
CA ILE A 357 7.74 -35.01 10.46
C ILE A 357 6.56 -34.04 10.58
N ALA A 358 6.47 -33.01 9.73
CA ALA A 358 5.34 -32.09 9.76
C ALA A 358 3.99 -32.77 9.47
N ASN A 359 3.95 -33.72 8.54
CA ASN A 359 2.71 -34.40 8.12
C ASN A 359 2.40 -35.69 8.91
N LEU A 360 3.34 -36.20 9.71
CA LEU A 360 3.12 -37.32 10.64
C LEU A 360 2.72 -36.85 12.05
N ARG A 361 2.04 -35.70 12.16
CA ARG A 361 1.42 -35.19 13.40
C ARG A 361 0.28 -36.06 13.93
N TYR A 362 -0.31 -36.90 13.08
CA TYR A 362 -1.45 -37.75 13.43
C TYR A 362 -1.20 -38.58 14.70
N ARG A 363 -2.26 -38.73 15.50
CA ARG A 363 -2.33 -39.58 16.69
C ARG A 363 -3.57 -40.47 16.57
N ASP A 364 -3.45 -41.71 16.99
CA ASP A 364 -4.59 -42.66 17.05
C ASP A 364 -5.51 -42.31 18.23
N GLU A 365 -4.93 -41.90 19.36
CA GLU A 365 -5.62 -41.35 20.54
C GLU A 365 -5.08 -39.95 20.87
N PRO A 366 -5.90 -39.00 21.40
CA PRO A 366 -5.45 -37.63 21.69
C PRO A 366 -4.22 -37.55 22.63
N ALA A 367 -4.14 -38.46 23.61
CA ALA A 367 -3.03 -38.56 24.56
C ALA A 367 -1.90 -39.52 24.11
N GLY A 368 -2.06 -40.19 22.96
CA GLY A 368 -1.09 -41.14 22.43
C GLY A 368 0.12 -40.48 21.74
N PRO A 369 1.17 -41.28 21.42
CA PRO A 369 2.34 -40.81 20.70
C PRO A 369 1.97 -40.39 19.27
N THR A 370 2.73 -39.46 18.72
CA THR A 370 2.56 -39.05 17.31
C THR A 370 3.10 -40.11 16.35
N ALA A 371 2.55 -40.21 15.14
CA ALA A 371 3.13 -41.07 14.10
C ALA A 371 4.59 -40.71 13.80
N ALA A 372 4.96 -39.42 13.90
CA ALA A 372 6.34 -38.95 13.75
C ALA A 372 7.27 -39.48 14.85
N GLU A 373 6.82 -39.57 16.10
CA GLU A 373 7.55 -40.14 17.23
C GLU A 373 7.79 -41.64 17.05
N VAL A 374 6.77 -42.38 16.58
CA VAL A 374 6.85 -43.83 16.36
C VAL A 374 7.72 -44.19 15.14
N LEU A 375 7.73 -43.36 14.09
CA LEU A 375 8.31 -43.70 12.78
C LEU A 375 9.58 -42.93 12.39
N LEU A 376 9.79 -41.70 12.87
CA LEU A 376 10.85 -40.79 12.41
C LEU A 376 11.48 -39.97 13.56
N LEU A 377 11.84 -40.66 14.64
CA LEU A 377 12.59 -40.08 15.76
C LEU A 377 14.00 -39.63 15.28
N PRO A 378 14.34 -38.32 15.34
CA PRO A 378 15.60 -37.83 14.77
C PRO A 378 16.82 -38.29 15.57
N LYS A 379 17.84 -38.77 14.86
CA LYS A 379 19.16 -39.12 15.41
C LYS A 379 20.11 -37.91 15.33
N SER A 380 21.27 -37.99 15.98
CA SER A 380 22.27 -36.91 15.95
C SER A 380 22.75 -36.63 14.52
N PHE A 381 22.81 -35.36 14.11
CA PHE A 381 23.18 -34.94 12.76
C PHE A 381 24.49 -34.15 12.75
N GLU A 382 25.41 -34.47 11.83
CA GLU A 382 26.69 -33.74 11.67
C GLU A 382 26.51 -32.38 10.92
N HIS A 383 25.43 -32.22 10.16
CA HIS A 383 25.17 -31.06 9.29
C HIS A 383 24.27 -30.00 9.95
N LYS A 384 24.87 -29.16 10.81
CA LYS A 384 24.20 -28.20 11.71
C LYS A 384 23.01 -27.40 11.10
N GLU A 385 23.24 -26.51 10.14
CA GLU A 385 22.19 -25.55 9.67
C GLU A 385 20.92 -26.21 9.08
N ALA A 386 21.06 -27.37 8.45
CA ALA A 386 19.91 -28.10 7.89
C ALA A 386 19.26 -29.03 8.93
N ALA A 387 20.04 -29.52 9.89
CA ALA A 387 19.56 -30.30 11.02
C ALA A 387 18.72 -29.45 11.99
N ASP A 388 19.09 -28.18 12.23
CA ASP A 388 18.35 -27.27 13.13
C ASP A 388 16.88 -27.12 12.71
N LYS A 389 16.60 -27.13 11.40
CA LYS A 389 15.21 -27.10 10.89
C LYS A 389 14.44 -28.39 11.18
N VAL A 390 15.09 -29.55 11.00
CA VAL A 390 14.51 -30.86 11.32
C VAL A 390 14.23 -30.96 12.82
N LEU A 391 15.17 -30.53 13.66
CA LEU A 391 15.02 -30.53 15.12
C LEU A 391 13.96 -29.54 15.59
N SER A 392 13.86 -28.34 14.98
CA SER A 392 12.78 -27.39 15.28
C SER A 392 11.41 -27.97 14.89
N GLN A 393 11.31 -28.60 13.72
CA GLN A 393 10.07 -29.23 13.27
C GLN A 393 9.68 -30.45 14.12
N ALA A 394 10.65 -31.23 14.59
CA ALA A 394 10.44 -32.30 15.55
C ALA A 394 9.98 -31.76 16.91
N MET A 395 10.61 -30.67 17.41
CA MET A 395 10.18 -29.98 18.62
C MET A 395 8.72 -29.50 18.52
N ALA A 396 8.34 -28.91 17.38
CA ALA A 396 6.98 -28.42 17.16
C ALA A 396 5.94 -29.53 16.89
N THR A 397 6.34 -30.73 16.46
CA THR A 397 5.44 -31.87 16.15
C THR A 397 5.33 -32.87 17.31
N MET A 398 6.45 -33.30 17.89
CA MET A 398 6.52 -34.33 18.93
C MET A 398 6.56 -33.71 20.34
N GLY A 399 7.13 -32.51 20.46
CA GLY A 399 7.34 -31.80 21.71
C GLY A 399 8.70 -32.07 22.36
N PRO A 400 9.21 -31.12 23.16
CA PRO A 400 10.48 -31.29 23.90
C PRO A 400 10.55 -32.54 24.77
N ALA A 401 9.46 -32.96 25.41
CA ALA A 401 9.47 -34.13 26.30
C ALA A 401 9.91 -35.40 25.55
N VAL A 402 9.35 -35.63 24.35
CA VAL A 402 9.71 -36.75 23.47
C VAL A 402 11.13 -36.57 22.94
N LEU A 403 11.44 -35.38 22.43
CA LEU A 403 12.73 -35.12 21.77
C LEU A 403 13.92 -35.20 22.75
N LEU A 404 13.76 -34.75 24.00
CA LEU A 404 14.83 -34.77 25.00
C LEU A 404 15.04 -36.14 25.65
N ASN A 405 14.02 -37.02 25.65
CA ASN A 405 14.20 -38.43 25.97
C ASN A 405 15.12 -39.13 24.94
N ALA A 406 15.00 -38.75 23.66
CA ALA A 406 15.86 -39.26 22.58
C ALA A 406 17.24 -38.58 22.53
N LEU A 407 17.28 -37.26 22.73
CA LEU A 407 18.45 -36.39 22.61
C LEU A 407 18.63 -35.54 23.88
N PRO A 408 19.07 -36.13 25.01
CA PRO A 408 19.23 -35.41 26.28
C PRO A 408 20.21 -34.24 26.17
N LEU A 409 19.98 -33.20 26.99
CA LEU A 409 20.73 -31.95 26.91
C LEU A 409 22.20 -32.06 27.32
N ASN A 410 22.54 -33.00 28.22
CA ASN A 410 23.91 -33.31 28.67
C ASN A 410 24.72 -32.07 29.13
N LEU A 411 24.08 -31.13 29.83
CA LEU A 411 24.70 -29.83 30.13
C LEU A 411 25.58 -29.85 31.37
N GLU A 412 25.29 -30.74 32.32
CA GLU A 412 25.89 -30.78 33.65
C GLU A 412 27.36 -31.26 33.59
N PRO A 413 28.23 -30.84 34.53
CA PRO A 413 29.65 -31.23 34.51
C PRO A 413 29.89 -32.75 34.53
N THR A 414 28.98 -33.50 35.16
CA THR A 414 28.95 -34.97 35.23
C THR A 414 28.78 -35.62 33.85
N ASP A 415 27.90 -35.07 33.00
CA ASP A 415 27.72 -35.57 31.63
C ASP A 415 29.00 -35.40 30.80
N ARG A 416 29.67 -34.24 30.93
CA ARG A 416 30.94 -33.98 30.25
C ARG A 416 32.05 -34.92 30.69
N GLN A 417 32.10 -35.26 31.99
CA GLN A 417 33.01 -36.27 32.54
C GLN A 417 32.72 -37.67 31.98
N SER A 418 31.46 -37.98 31.67
CA SER A 418 31.06 -39.23 31.00
C SER A 418 31.27 -39.25 29.47
N GLY A 419 31.88 -38.19 28.90
CA GLY A 419 32.14 -38.08 27.46
C GLY A 419 30.92 -37.73 26.60
N ARG A 420 29.81 -37.30 27.21
CA ARG A 420 28.60 -36.90 26.49
C ARG A 420 28.71 -35.47 25.96
N GLU A 421 28.32 -35.26 24.71
CA GLU A 421 28.30 -33.92 24.10
C GLU A 421 27.14 -33.06 24.61
N PRO A 422 27.39 -31.79 25.02
CA PRO A 422 26.37 -30.87 25.50
C PRO A 422 25.54 -30.27 24.35
N ARG A 423 24.21 -30.30 24.48
CA ARG A 423 23.24 -29.90 23.43
C ARG A 423 22.49 -28.61 23.76
N ALA A 424 23.21 -27.58 24.23
CA ALA A 424 22.63 -26.28 24.59
C ALA A 424 21.86 -25.60 23.44
N PHE A 425 22.21 -25.91 22.19
CA PHE A 425 21.54 -25.40 20.99
C PHE A 425 20.07 -25.84 20.85
N LEU A 426 19.60 -26.81 21.64
CA LEU A 426 18.18 -27.19 21.71
C LEU A 426 17.35 -26.23 22.58
N LEU A 427 17.94 -25.48 23.52
CA LEU A 427 17.20 -24.59 24.42
C LEU A 427 16.44 -23.46 23.68
N PRO A 428 17.03 -22.75 22.69
CA PRO A 428 16.31 -21.74 21.93
C PRO A 428 15.09 -22.28 21.14
N LEU A 429 15.06 -23.59 20.86
CA LEU A 429 13.94 -24.22 20.16
C LEU A 429 12.73 -24.47 21.06
N LEU A 430 12.85 -24.32 22.38
CA LEU A 430 11.75 -24.54 23.33
C LEU A 430 10.65 -23.47 23.25
N ALA A 431 10.98 -22.24 22.85
CA ALA A 431 10.04 -21.12 22.86
C ALA A 431 8.93 -21.22 21.79
N GLN A 432 9.05 -22.14 20.82
CA GLN A 432 8.07 -22.32 19.76
C GLN A 432 6.86 -23.14 20.24
N PRO A 433 5.66 -22.96 19.64
CA PRO A 433 4.48 -23.73 20.03
C PRO A 433 4.67 -25.23 19.77
N HIS A 434 4.42 -26.05 20.80
CA HIS A 434 4.67 -27.50 20.77
C HIS A 434 3.63 -28.28 21.61
N PRO A 435 3.50 -29.61 21.45
CA PRO A 435 2.49 -30.39 22.16
C PRO A 435 2.85 -30.82 23.58
N SER A 436 4.10 -30.69 24.05
CA SER A 436 4.48 -31.20 25.38
C SER A 436 3.68 -30.57 26.53
N PRO A 437 3.34 -31.36 27.57
CA PRO A 437 2.64 -30.90 28.76
C PRO A 437 3.48 -29.89 29.55
N LEU A 438 2.84 -28.92 30.20
CA LEU A 438 3.49 -27.96 31.10
C LEU A 438 4.20 -28.66 32.27
N GLY A 439 3.64 -29.75 32.79
CA GLY A 439 4.22 -30.56 33.85
C GLY A 439 5.60 -31.14 33.51
N HIS A 440 5.94 -31.28 32.22
CA HIS A 440 7.31 -31.58 31.82
C HIS A 440 8.28 -30.42 32.13
N PHE A 441 7.85 -29.17 31.96
CA PHE A 441 8.67 -28.01 32.35
C PHE A 441 8.87 -27.98 33.88
N VAL A 442 7.81 -28.23 34.65
CA VAL A 442 7.88 -28.27 36.12
C VAL A 442 8.76 -29.41 36.63
N SER A 443 8.64 -30.61 36.08
CA SER A 443 9.38 -31.79 36.55
C SER A 443 10.82 -31.90 36.03
N TYR A 444 11.11 -31.41 34.82
CA TYR A 444 12.43 -31.50 34.20
C TYR A 444 13.21 -30.17 34.25
N PHE A 445 12.61 -29.08 33.78
CA PHE A 445 13.32 -27.80 33.58
C PHE A 445 13.48 -26.97 34.86
N VAL A 446 12.51 -26.97 35.77
CA VAL A 446 12.65 -26.24 37.05
C VAL A 446 13.80 -26.83 37.90
N PRO A 447 13.85 -28.15 38.23
CA PRO A 447 14.98 -28.73 38.95
C PRO A 447 16.32 -28.62 38.21
N LEU A 448 16.32 -28.64 36.87
CA LEU A 448 17.52 -28.40 36.08
C LEU A 448 18.03 -26.96 36.25
N SER A 449 17.12 -25.97 36.24
CA SER A 449 17.47 -24.56 36.43
C SER A 449 18.01 -24.29 37.85
N GLU A 450 17.45 -24.93 38.88
CA GLU A 450 17.96 -24.87 40.26
C GLU A 450 19.38 -25.46 40.37
N ARG A 451 19.66 -26.60 39.72
CA ARG A 451 21.02 -27.17 39.68
C ARG A 451 21.99 -26.25 38.93
N MET A 452 21.57 -25.66 37.82
CA MET A 452 22.38 -24.65 37.10
C MET A 452 22.64 -23.40 37.95
N PHE A 453 21.67 -22.94 38.75
CA PHE A 453 21.82 -21.80 39.63
C PHE A 453 22.80 -22.08 40.78
N ASN A 454 22.75 -23.28 41.36
CA ASN A 454 23.76 -23.73 42.33
C ASN A 454 25.17 -23.81 41.71
N LEU A 455 25.29 -24.27 40.45
CA LEU A 455 26.56 -24.26 39.71
C LEU A 455 27.04 -22.84 39.40
N GLN A 456 26.13 -21.90 39.09
CA GLN A 456 26.43 -20.48 38.93
C GLN A 456 27.01 -19.90 40.23
N GLN A 457 26.30 -20.02 41.36
CA GLN A 457 26.77 -19.50 42.66
C GLN A 457 28.12 -20.09 43.04
N LYS A 458 28.32 -21.40 42.85
CA LYS A 458 29.62 -22.05 43.09
C LYS A 458 30.72 -21.44 42.22
N ALA A 459 30.46 -21.25 40.91
CA ALA A 459 31.42 -20.61 40.02
C ALA A 459 31.72 -19.15 40.41
N GLU A 460 30.74 -18.38 40.88
CA GLU A 460 30.94 -17.02 41.40
C GLU A 460 31.81 -17.03 42.66
N SER A 461 31.53 -17.92 43.62
CA SER A 461 32.31 -18.06 44.87
C SER A 461 33.76 -18.49 44.66
N GLU A 462 34.04 -19.23 43.58
CA GLU A 462 35.38 -19.69 43.19
C GLU A 462 36.08 -18.72 42.20
N GLY A 463 35.51 -17.55 41.91
CA GLY A 463 36.07 -16.55 41.00
C GLY A 463 36.01 -16.93 39.50
N ARG A 464 35.28 -18.00 39.15
CA ARG A 464 35.10 -18.50 37.78
C ARG A 464 33.99 -17.74 37.03
N HIS A 465 34.12 -16.41 36.96
CA HIS A 465 33.10 -15.50 36.42
C HIS A 465 32.62 -15.82 35.00
N SER A 466 33.50 -16.33 34.13
CA SER A 466 33.13 -16.73 32.77
C SER A 466 32.15 -17.92 32.77
N GLU A 467 32.36 -18.90 33.64
CA GLU A 467 31.47 -20.05 33.77
C GLU A 467 30.15 -19.68 34.45
N ALA A 468 30.19 -18.83 35.47
CA ALA A 468 28.99 -18.24 36.06
C ALA A 468 28.11 -17.53 35.01
N LYS A 469 28.73 -16.74 34.12
CA LYS A 469 28.02 -16.07 33.02
C LYS A 469 27.41 -17.08 32.03
N VAL A 470 28.06 -18.22 31.76
CA VAL A 470 27.48 -19.30 30.94
C VAL A 470 26.26 -19.93 31.63
N TRP A 471 26.34 -20.27 32.91
CA TRP A 471 25.20 -20.82 33.66
C TRP A 471 24.02 -19.84 33.70
N LYS A 472 24.28 -18.55 33.96
CA LYS A 472 23.27 -17.49 33.91
C LYS A 472 22.55 -17.40 32.55
N VAL A 473 23.28 -17.52 31.44
CA VAL A 473 22.70 -17.53 30.09
C VAL A 473 21.86 -18.79 29.84
N LEU A 474 22.33 -19.97 30.30
CA LEU A 474 21.57 -21.22 30.15
C LEU A 474 20.25 -21.20 30.96
N ILE A 475 20.28 -20.67 32.18
CA ILE A 475 19.07 -20.46 33.01
C ILE A 475 18.09 -19.54 32.27
N ALA A 476 18.55 -18.41 31.75
CA ALA A 476 17.70 -17.49 30.99
C ALA A 476 17.10 -18.15 29.73
N GLN A 477 17.87 -18.99 29.02
CA GLN A 477 17.39 -19.75 27.85
C GLN A 477 16.35 -20.83 28.22
N VAL A 478 16.49 -21.48 29.37
CA VAL A 478 15.47 -22.42 29.89
C VAL A 478 14.15 -21.68 30.15
N TRP A 479 14.18 -20.57 30.89
CA TRP A 479 12.98 -19.79 31.20
C TRP A 479 12.36 -19.11 29.97
N ALA A 480 13.16 -18.72 28.98
CA ALA A 480 12.67 -18.24 27.68
C ALA A 480 11.91 -19.32 26.88
N GLY A 481 12.03 -20.61 27.25
CA GLY A 481 11.25 -21.71 26.68
C GLY A 481 9.83 -21.85 27.27
N LEU A 482 9.55 -21.30 28.45
CA LEU A 482 8.26 -21.46 29.14
C LEU A 482 7.03 -21.03 28.29
N PRO A 483 7.07 -19.94 27.49
CA PRO A 483 5.97 -19.58 26.58
C PRO A 483 5.54 -20.70 25.61
N GLY A 484 6.45 -21.60 25.20
CA GLY A 484 6.13 -22.74 24.34
C GLY A 484 5.24 -23.81 25.02
N TYR A 485 5.33 -23.91 26.35
CA TYR A 485 4.53 -24.82 27.17
C TYR A 485 3.16 -24.26 27.56
N CYS A 486 2.97 -22.93 27.50
CA CYS A 486 1.75 -22.28 27.99
C CYS A 486 0.60 -22.22 26.97
N TRP A 487 0.79 -22.77 25.77
CA TRP A 487 -0.31 -22.93 24.80
C TRP A 487 -1.29 -24.01 25.27
N SER A 488 -2.50 -23.60 25.66
CA SER A 488 -3.64 -24.40 26.14
C SER A 488 -3.43 -25.93 26.14
N LYS A 489 -3.09 -26.46 27.32
CA LYS A 489 -2.92 -27.90 27.59
C LYS A 489 -3.89 -28.39 28.66
N ALA A 490 -4.08 -29.71 28.72
CA ALA A 490 -4.95 -30.35 29.71
C ALA A 490 -4.45 -30.17 31.16
N ASP A 491 -3.14 -30.00 31.34
CA ASP A 491 -2.43 -29.89 32.63
C ASP A 491 -2.17 -28.43 33.07
N THR A 492 -2.96 -27.48 32.59
CA THR A 492 -2.91 -26.05 33.00
C THR A 492 -3.06 -25.88 34.54
N GLN A 493 -3.59 -26.87 35.25
CA GLN A 493 -3.71 -26.88 36.71
C GLN A 493 -2.37 -26.97 37.46
N GLU A 494 -1.27 -27.34 36.79
CA GLU A 494 0.07 -27.39 37.39
C GLU A 494 0.75 -25.99 37.45
N VAL A 495 0.09 -24.94 36.95
CA VAL A 495 0.54 -23.55 37.09
C VAL A 495 0.42 -23.10 38.54
N SER A 496 1.56 -23.06 39.23
CA SER A 496 1.72 -22.46 40.55
C SER A 496 2.37 -21.06 40.48
N GLN A 497 2.13 -20.24 41.50
CA GLN A 497 2.71 -18.89 41.58
C GLN A 497 4.25 -18.89 41.65
N ALA A 498 4.85 -19.96 42.17
CA ALA A 498 6.29 -20.16 42.26
C ALA A 498 7.00 -20.24 40.89
N LEU A 499 6.27 -20.42 39.78
CA LEU A 499 6.84 -20.40 38.44
C LEU A 499 7.12 -18.98 37.90
N VAL A 500 6.73 -17.91 38.60
CA VAL A 500 6.66 -16.54 38.03
C VAL A 500 7.29 -15.48 38.95
N GLU A 501 8.61 -15.59 39.15
CA GLU A 501 9.40 -14.54 39.83
C GLU A 501 10.15 -13.60 38.85
N ASN A 502 10.16 -13.90 37.55
CA ASN A 502 11.01 -13.23 36.55
C ASN A 502 10.21 -12.64 35.38
N SER A 503 10.59 -11.46 34.86
CA SER A 503 9.90 -10.78 33.75
C SER A 503 9.76 -11.60 32.44
N ILE A 504 10.53 -12.68 32.28
CA ILE A 504 10.45 -13.58 31.11
C ILE A 504 9.13 -14.36 31.08
N THR A 505 8.49 -14.58 32.23
CA THR A 505 7.24 -15.36 32.35
C THR A 505 5.97 -14.56 32.06
N ILE A 506 6.07 -13.24 31.89
CA ILE A 506 4.98 -12.33 31.51
C ILE A 506 4.28 -12.84 30.24
N LEU A 507 5.06 -13.11 29.17
CA LEU A 507 4.52 -13.62 27.91
C LEU A 507 3.85 -15.00 28.05
N ALA A 508 4.38 -15.84 28.94
CA ALA A 508 3.83 -17.16 29.22
C ALA A 508 2.43 -17.07 29.86
N LEU A 509 2.26 -16.19 30.86
CA LEU A 509 0.96 -15.91 31.49
C LEU A 509 -0.08 -15.36 30.51
N LYS A 510 0.35 -14.55 29.53
CA LYS A 510 -0.53 -14.04 28.46
C LYS A 510 -1.06 -15.16 27.58
N ILE A 511 -0.14 -15.96 27.01
CA ILE A 511 -0.47 -17.08 26.12
C ILE A 511 -1.39 -18.09 26.82
N LEU A 512 -1.16 -18.33 28.12
CA LEU A 512 -1.97 -19.24 28.92
C LEU A 512 -3.44 -18.82 28.99
N VAL A 513 -3.72 -17.54 29.23
CA VAL A 513 -5.11 -17.04 29.27
C VAL A 513 -5.68 -16.94 27.85
N ASP A 514 -4.98 -16.25 26.94
CA ASP A 514 -5.46 -15.99 25.58
C ASP A 514 -5.83 -17.29 24.84
N SER A 515 -4.96 -18.31 24.89
CA SER A 515 -5.20 -19.56 24.16
C SER A 515 -6.39 -20.36 24.72
N ASN A 516 -6.56 -20.44 26.04
CA ASN A 516 -7.71 -21.10 26.65
C ASN A 516 -9.03 -20.34 26.39
N VAL A 517 -9.02 -19.00 26.43
CA VAL A 517 -10.20 -18.17 26.12
C VAL A 517 -10.61 -18.28 24.65
N ILE A 518 -9.65 -18.23 23.72
CA ILE A 518 -9.91 -18.37 22.27
C ILE A 518 -10.50 -19.75 21.92
N ILE A 519 -10.00 -20.83 22.55
CA ILE A 519 -10.54 -22.18 22.33
C ILE A 519 -11.94 -22.32 22.94
N THR A 520 -12.19 -21.68 24.08
CA THR A 520 -13.51 -21.71 24.74
C THR A 520 -14.58 -20.97 23.93
N SER A 521 -14.24 -19.86 23.27
CA SER A 521 -15.21 -19.01 22.55
C SER A 521 -15.67 -19.56 21.20
N GLN A 522 -14.91 -20.46 20.58
CA GLN A 522 -15.17 -21.02 19.24
C GLN A 522 -15.33 -19.99 18.10
N ASP A 523 -14.93 -18.73 18.29
CA ASP A 523 -14.91 -17.75 17.20
C ASP A 523 -13.83 -18.14 16.18
N GLN A 524 -14.26 -18.54 14.99
CA GLN A 524 -13.39 -18.94 13.89
C GLN A 524 -12.32 -17.87 13.56
N SER A 525 -12.66 -16.58 13.67
CA SER A 525 -11.75 -15.47 13.42
C SER A 525 -10.68 -15.28 14.52
N LEU A 526 -10.95 -15.76 15.73
CA LEU A 526 -9.98 -15.80 16.83
C LEU A 526 -9.16 -17.08 16.78
N LEU A 527 -9.78 -18.22 16.48
CA LEU A 527 -9.11 -19.49 16.28
C LEU A 527 -8.05 -19.38 15.18
N GLU A 528 -8.32 -18.69 14.07
CA GLU A 528 -7.34 -18.44 12.99
C GLU A 528 -6.10 -17.65 13.43
N LYS A 529 -6.13 -16.93 14.55
CA LYS A 529 -4.97 -16.23 15.12
C LYS A 529 -4.01 -17.18 15.87
N LEU A 530 -4.46 -18.39 16.23
CA LEU A 530 -3.62 -19.37 16.91
C LEU A 530 -2.61 -20.01 15.93
N PRO A 531 -1.38 -20.35 16.37
CA PRO A 531 -0.40 -21.04 15.55
C PRO A 531 -0.95 -22.35 14.95
N PRO A 532 -0.59 -22.72 13.70
CA PRO A 532 -1.16 -23.90 13.03
C PRO A 532 -0.94 -25.21 13.79
N GLY A 533 0.22 -25.39 14.44
CA GLY A 533 0.49 -26.56 15.29
C GLY A 533 -0.39 -26.60 16.54
N VAL A 534 -0.71 -25.44 17.14
CA VAL A 534 -1.63 -25.36 18.29
C VAL A 534 -3.04 -25.73 17.82
N ARG A 535 -3.52 -25.13 16.73
CA ARG A 535 -4.84 -25.43 16.15
C ARG A 535 -5.07 -26.91 15.86
N ALA A 536 -4.04 -27.63 15.41
CA ALA A 536 -4.11 -29.06 15.14
C ALA A 536 -4.12 -29.92 16.41
N ASP A 537 -3.36 -29.52 17.44
CA ASP A 537 -3.17 -30.25 18.71
C ASP A 537 -3.97 -29.61 19.88
N ASN A 538 -5.11 -28.97 19.59
CA ASN A 538 -5.94 -28.24 20.56
C ASN A 538 -6.71 -29.18 21.50
N ILE A 539 -6.89 -28.75 22.76
CA ILE A 539 -7.76 -29.44 23.73
C ILE A 539 -9.26 -29.23 23.42
N SER A 540 -10.11 -30.08 23.99
CA SER A 540 -11.57 -29.92 23.91
C SER A 540 -12.05 -28.61 24.56
N GLN A 541 -13.17 -28.07 24.06
CA GLN A 541 -13.80 -26.86 24.59
C GLN A 541 -14.14 -27.00 26.10
N GLU A 542 -14.61 -28.17 26.53
CA GLU A 542 -14.89 -28.44 27.95
C GLU A 542 -13.63 -28.37 28.83
N GLN A 543 -12.49 -28.84 28.32
CA GLN A 543 -11.23 -28.76 29.05
C GLN A 543 -10.66 -27.33 29.06
N ALA A 544 -10.81 -26.59 27.96
CA ALA A 544 -10.46 -25.17 27.90
C ALA A 544 -11.31 -24.34 28.89
N ALA A 545 -12.61 -24.61 28.99
CA ALA A 545 -13.49 -23.97 29.98
C ALA A 545 -13.04 -24.27 31.43
N LYS A 546 -12.75 -25.54 31.76
CA LYS A 546 -12.19 -25.92 33.07
C LYS A 546 -10.87 -25.21 33.39
N ASN A 547 -10.01 -25.01 32.38
CA ASN A 547 -8.78 -24.25 32.53
C ASN A 547 -9.07 -22.76 32.81
N VAL A 548 -10.01 -22.13 32.08
CA VAL A 548 -10.42 -20.74 32.33
C VAL A 548 -11.00 -20.57 33.73
N ASP A 549 -11.84 -21.51 34.20
CA ASP A 549 -12.41 -21.46 35.55
C ASP A 549 -11.33 -21.60 36.65
N PHE A 550 -10.33 -22.47 36.44
CA PHE A 550 -9.17 -22.56 37.32
C PHE A 550 -8.36 -21.26 37.36
N LEU A 551 -8.08 -20.65 36.20
CA LEU A 551 -7.34 -19.40 36.11
C LEU A 551 -8.13 -18.22 36.73
N ARG A 552 -9.46 -18.18 36.54
CA ARG A 552 -10.35 -17.19 37.19
C ARG A 552 -10.21 -17.21 38.72
N ASN A 553 -10.15 -18.40 39.32
CA ASN A 553 -9.99 -18.54 40.77
C ASN A 553 -8.65 -17.99 41.29
N GLN A 554 -7.61 -17.92 40.44
CA GLN A 554 -6.32 -17.33 40.79
C GLN A 554 -6.21 -15.84 40.41
N ALA A 555 -7.17 -15.29 39.66
CA ALA A 555 -7.02 -13.99 38.99
C ALA A 555 -6.79 -12.82 39.95
N GLU A 556 -7.43 -12.78 41.13
CA GLU A 556 -7.20 -11.72 42.12
C GLU A 556 -5.73 -11.66 42.57
N SER A 557 -5.14 -12.83 42.86
CA SER A 557 -3.76 -12.93 43.31
C SER A 557 -2.77 -12.61 42.18
N TRP A 558 -3.06 -13.02 40.94
CA TRP A 558 -2.23 -12.66 39.78
C TRP A 558 -2.31 -11.19 39.43
N LEU A 559 -3.48 -10.55 39.52
CA LEU A 559 -3.62 -9.11 39.33
C LEU A 559 -2.81 -8.33 40.36
N ALA A 560 -2.77 -8.76 41.62
CA ALA A 560 -1.91 -8.15 42.63
C ALA A 560 -0.41 -8.24 42.28
N VAL A 561 0.06 -9.41 41.82
CA VAL A 561 1.45 -9.59 41.35
C VAL A 561 1.75 -8.73 40.12
N LEU A 562 0.85 -8.72 39.13
CA LEU A 562 0.99 -7.95 37.90
C LEU A 562 0.97 -6.43 38.15
N PHE A 563 0.16 -5.92 39.09
CA PHE A 563 0.15 -4.52 39.48
C PHE A 563 1.45 -4.11 40.20
N ASN A 564 1.96 -4.95 41.12
CA ASN A 564 3.25 -4.73 41.76
C ASN A 564 4.39 -4.71 40.72
N MET A 565 4.37 -5.66 39.77
CA MET A 565 5.32 -5.72 38.67
C MET A 565 5.23 -4.46 37.79
N PHE A 566 4.02 -4.03 37.41
CA PHE A 566 3.78 -2.81 36.62
C PHE A 566 4.26 -1.53 37.34
N GLY A 567 4.11 -1.48 38.67
CA GLY A 567 4.63 -0.38 39.50
C GLY A 567 6.15 -0.35 39.55
N SER A 568 6.80 -1.52 39.64
CA SER A 568 8.27 -1.66 39.64
C SER A 568 8.93 -1.53 38.26
N ALA A 569 8.15 -1.73 37.19
CA ALA A 569 8.62 -1.72 35.82
C ALA A 569 9.05 -0.32 35.35
N ASP A 570 10.09 -0.28 34.51
CA ASP A 570 10.48 0.90 33.73
C ASP A 570 9.44 1.21 32.63
N ARG A 571 9.61 2.35 31.94
CA ARG A 571 8.61 2.81 30.96
C ARG A 571 8.46 1.89 29.75
N ASP A 572 9.50 1.15 29.38
CA ASP A 572 9.51 0.33 28.17
C ASP A 572 8.97 -1.08 28.47
N THR A 573 9.22 -1.62 29.68
CA THR A 573 8.64 -2.91 30.12
C THR A 573 7.19 -2.82 30.61
N ARG A 574 6.72 -1.65 31.08
CA ARG A 574 5.30 -1.44 31.45
C ARG A 574 4.31 -1.82 30.35
N GLY A 575 4.63 -1.55 29.10
CA GLY A 575 3.78 -1.95 27.96
C GLY A 575 3.56 -3.47 27.92
N MET A 576 4.64 -4.24 28.09
CA MET A 576 4.59 -5.70 28.09
C MET A 576 3.79 -6.27 29.26
N VAL A 577 3.91 -5.68 30.46
CA VAL A 577 3.10 -6.07 31.63
C VAL A 577 1.61 -5.73 31.41
N GLY A 578 1.32 -4.55 30.85
CA GLY A 578 -0.04 -4.10 30.53
C GLY A 578 -0.78 -5.01 29.55
N GLU A 579 -0.07 -5.58 28.56
CA GLU A 579 -0.62 -6.58 27.64
C GLU A 579 -1.07 -7.89 28.32
N VAL A 580 -0.64 -8.15 29.56
CA VAL A 580 -1.02 -9.35 30.34
C VAL A 580 -2.14 -9.04 31.34
N ILE A 581 -2.14 -7.82 31.89
CA ILE A 581 -3.21 -7.36 32.78
C ILE A 581 -4.59 -7.48 32.12
N ALA A 582 -4.73 -7.09 30.84
CA ALA A 582 -6.03 -7.12 30.15
C ALA A 582 -6.62 -8.55 29.98
N PRO A 583 -5.90 -9.57 29.49
CA PRO A 583 -6.36 -10.97 29.51
C PRO A 583 -6.78 -11.45 30.91
N TRP A 584 -5.99 -11.16 31.95
CA TRP A 584 -6.31 -11.58 33.33
C TRP A 584 -7.54 -10.87 33.90
N LEU A 585 -7.76 -9.58 33.57
CA LEU A 585 -9.01 -8.88 33.89
C LEU A 585 -10.22 -9.47 33.13
N SER A 586 -10.02 -9.95 31.90
CA SER A 586 -11.11 -10.50 31.08
C SER A 586 -11.69 -11.82 31.59
N ILE A 587 -10.92 -12.57 32.37
CA ILE A 587 -11.36 -13.83 33.00
C ILE A 587 -11.78 -13.66 34.47
N ALA A 588 -11.39 -12.55 35.11
CA ALA A 588 -11.67 -12.28 36.51
C ALA A 588 -13.18 -12.14 36.78
N GLY A 589 -13.63 -12.55 37.97
CA GLY A 589 -15.01 -12.32 38.41
C GLY A 589 -15.21 -10.89 38.94
N ASP A 590 -16.45 -10.39 38.87
CA ASP A 590 -16.83 -9.02 39.23
C ASP A 590 -16.26 -8.56 40.59
N SER A 591 -16.31 -9.42 41.62
CA SER A 591 -15.76 -9.11 42.95
C SER A 591 -14.25 -8.84 42.92
N ALA A 592 -13.48 -9.59 42.13
CA ALA A 592 -12.04 -9.37 41.98
C ALA A 592 -11.75 -8.08 41.18
N ILE A 593 -12.58 -7.76 40.18
CA ILE A 593 -12.48 -6.53 39.40
C ILE A 593 -12.77 -5.30 40.28
N THR A 594 -13.86 -5.29 41.05
CA THR A 594 -14.19 -4.19 41.97
C THR A 594 -13.14 -4.03 43.07
N GLN A 595 -12.58 -5.12 43.62
CA GLN A 595 -11.45 -5.03 44.55
C GLN A 595 -10.17 -4.49 43.90
N ALA A 596 -9.85 -4.91 42.69
CA ALA A 596 -8.71 -4.40 41.92
C ALA A 596 -8.88 -2.89 41.64
N TYR A 597 -10.09 -2.47 41.25
CA TYR A 597 -10.47 -1.07 41.05
C TYR A 597 -10.25 -0.25 42.33
N HIS A 598 -10.81 -0.66 43.47
CA HIS A 598 -10.64 0.08 44.72
C HIS A 598 -9.17 0.18 45.13
N LYS A 599 -8.40 -0.91 45.06
CA LYS A 599 -6.95 -0.91 45.38
C LYS A 599 -6.18 0.11 44.51
N VAL A 600 -6.49 0.23 43.22
CA VAL A 600 -5.85 1.20 42.31
C VAL A 600 -6.38 2.63 42.51
N SER A 601 -7.67 2.80 42.78
CA SER A 601 -8.28 4.11 43.08
C SER A 601 -7.77 4.70 44.39
N ASP A 602 -7.64 3.90 45.45
CA ASP A 602 -7.04 4.31 46.72
C ASP A 602 -5.58 4.75 46.53
N LEU A 603 -4.81 3.99 45.74
CA LEU A 603 -3.44 4.33 45.38
C LEU A 603 -3.38 5.65 44.60
N PHE A 604 -4.30 5.86 43.65
CA PHE A 604 -4.40 7.10 42.89
C PHE A 604 -4.73 8.29 43.80
N GLU A 605 -5.80 8.21 44.61
CA GLU A 605 -6.26 9.30 45.46
C GLU A 605 -5.23 9.69 46.53
N GLN A 606 -4.62 8.71 47.20
CA GLN A 606 -3.59 8.96 48.21
C GLN A 606 -2.36 9.66 47.64
N ASN A 607 -1.92 9.28 46.43
CA ASN A 607 -0.74 9.89 45.81
C ASN A 607 -1.08 11.22 45.13
N LEU A 608 -2.30 11.41 44.62
CA LEU A 608 -2.79 12.69 44.12
C LEU A 608 -2.79 13.74 45.24
N LYS A 609 -3.31 13.40 46.43
CA LYS A 609 -3.24 14.25 47.63
C LYS A 609 -1.79 14.55 48.04
N LYS A 610 -0.89 13.56 48.07
CA LYS A 610 0.54 13.79 48.38
C LYS A 610 1.23 14.73 47.38
N ASN A 611 0.85 14.67 46.10
CA ASN A 611 1.43 15.50 45.05
C ASN A 611 1.16 17.01 45.27
N GLN A 612 0.06 17.35 45.96
CA GLN A 612 -0.29 18.74 46.30
C GLN A 612 0.60 19.37 47.38
N PHE A 613 1.22 18.57 48.26
CA PHE A 613 1.98 19.05 49.42
C PHE A 613 3.51 19.17 49.21
N GLY A 614 3.98 19.10 47.96
CA GLY A 614 5.23 19.77 47.55
C GLY A 614 6.57 19.22 48.05
N ARG A 615 6.70 17.92 48.33
CA ARG A 615 7.99 17.27 48.64
C ARG A 615 8.17 15.92 47.92
N GLY A 616 8.42 15.96 46.61
CA GLY A 616 8.74 14.74 45.82
C GLY A 616 8.31 14.76 44.35
N LEU A 617 8.23 15.94 43.72
CA LEU A 617 7.53 16.22 42.44
C LEU A 617 7.70 15.19 41.31
N THR A 618 8.88 14.60 41.12
CA THR A 618 9.14 13.67 40.01
C THR A 618 8.64 12.25 40.28
N ASP A 619 8.74 11.77 41.52
CA ASP A 619 8.46 10.37 41.85
C ASP A 619 6.98 10.15 42.19
N THR A 620 6.36 11.11 42.91
CA THR A 620 4.90 11.07 43.19
C THR A 620 4.08 11.23 41.91
N GLY A 621 4.51 12.09 40.98
CA GLY A 621 3.86 12.24 39.66
C GLY A 621 3.90 10.96 38.84
N ASN A 622 5.03 10.23 38.87
CA ASN A 622 5.16 8.93 38.20
C ASN A 622 4.20 7.87 38.77
N VAL A 623 3.95 7.86 40.08
CA VAL A 623 2.99 6.93 40.72
C VAL A 623 1.54 7.28 40.35
N VAL A 624 1.17 8.57 40.33
CA VAL A 624 -0.18 9.00 39.92
C VAL A 624 -0.45 8.66 38.45
N ALA A 625 0.52 8.90 37.56
CA ALA A 625 0.43 8.52 36.15
C ALA A 625 0.35 6.99 35.96
N MET A 626 1.09 6.22 36.75
CA MET A 626 1.05 4.74 36.75
C MET A 626 -0.32 4.21 37.19
N ALA A 627 -0.91 4.76 38.23
CA ALA A 627 -2.26 4.40 38.67
C ALA A 627 -3.34 4.75 37.61
N GLN A 628 -3.21 5.89 36.91
CA GLN A 628 -4.07 6.22 35.77
C GLN A 628 -3.93 5.22 34.62
N ASP A 629 -2.70 4.78 34.29
CA ASP A 629 -2.48 3.78 33.26
C ASP A 629 -3.08 2.42 33.66
N LEU A 630 -3.04 2.03 34.94
CA LEU A 630 -3.75 0.86 35.47
C LEU A 630 -5.28 1.01 35.39
N LEU A 631 -5.84 2.17 35.75
CA LEU A 631 -7.29 2.45 35.64
C LEU A 631 -7.79 2.29 34.20
N VAL A 632 -6.99 2.66 33.19
CA VAL A 632 -7.35 2.45 31.77
C VAL A 632 -7.50 0.97 31.40
N PHE A 633 -6.72 0.06 32.00
CA PHE A 633 -6.88 -1.38 31.77
C PHE A 633 -8.14 -1.95 32.47
N ILE A 634 -8.48 -1.44 33.65
CA ILE A 634 -9.65 -1.91 34.44
C ILE A 634 -10.97 -1.37 33.88
N LEU A 635 -10.96 -0.15 33.31
CA LEU A 635 -12.13 0.60 32.82
C LEU A 635 -13.16 -0.23 32.03
N PRO A 636 -12.81 -1.08 31.04
CA PRO A 636 -13.79 -1.86 30.27
C PRO A 636 -14.61 -2.83 31.13
N TYR A 637 -14.06 -3.25 32.27
CA TYR A 637 -14.61 -4.30 33.14
C TYR A 637 -15.38 -3.73 34.34
N LEU A 638 -15.30 -2.41 34.61
CA LEU A 638 -15.96 -1.78 35.77
C LEU A 638 -17.48 -1.96 35.78
N SER A 639 -18.07 -2.08 36.97
CA SER A 639 -19.51 -1.98 37.18
C SER A 639 -20.00 -0.56 36.88
N THR A 640 -21.31 -0.36 36.66
CA THR A 640 -21.88 0.98 36.48
C THR A 640 -21.65 1.89 37.70
N GLN A 641 -21.66 1.34 38.92
CA GLN A 641 -21.42 2.12 40.15
C GLN A 641 -19.96 2.58 40.23
N ASP A 642 -19.01 1.67 39.98
CA ASP A 642 -17.57 1.96 39.98
C ASP A 642 -17.21 2.95 38.85
N ALA A 643 -17.85 2.83 37.68
CA ALA A 643 -17.65 3.74 36.57
C ALA A 643 -18.12 5.17 36.90
N ILE A 644 -19.24 5.34 37.63
CA ILE A 644 -19.72 6.66 38.09
C ILE A 644 -18.74 7.23 39.12
N GLY A 645 -18.32 6.43 40.11
CA GLY A 645 -17.33 6.86 41.11
C GLY A 645 -16.00 7.29 40.49
N LEU A 646 -15.51 6.56 39.47
CA LEU A 646 -14.32 6.94 38.72
C LEU A 646 -14.54 8.22 37.90
N PHE A 647 -15.71 8.40 37.28
CA PHE A 647 -16.03 9.60 36.54
C PHE A 647 -15.96 10.86 37.43
N ASP A 648 -16.63 10.84 38.59
CA ASP A 648 -16.61 11.97 39.52
C ASP A 648 -15.22 12.23 40.12
N MET A 649 -14.45 11.19 40.42
CA MET A 649 -13.07 11.30 40.90
C MET A 649 -12.17 12.00 39.86
N ILE A 650 -12.29 11.62 38.58
CA ILE A 650 -11.49 12.19 37.48
C ILE A 650 -11.99 13.57 37.05
N MET A 651 -13.27 13.89 37.26
CA MET A 651 -13.84 15.24 37.07
C MET A 651 -13.34 16.27 38.11
N SER A 652 -12.55 15.86 39.10
CA SER A 652 -12.00 16.77 40.10
C SER A 652 -10.97 17.76 39.51
N LYS A 653 -10.96 18.98 40.08
CA LYS A 653 -10.00 20.03 39.73
C LYS A 653 -8.54 19.56 39.87
N ASP A 654 -8.28 18.71 40.85
CA ASP A 654 -6.96 18.16 41.15
C ASP A 654 -6.38 17.30 40.01
N VAL A 655 -7.23 16.77 39.13
CA VAL A 655 -6.83 15.99 37.95
C VAL A 655 -6.89 16.84 36.68
N LEU A 656 -8.00 17.54 36.44
CA LEU A 656 -8.21 18.28 35.17
C LEU A 656 -7.56 19.66 35.12
N VAL A 657 -7.04 20.17 36.24
CA VAL A 657 -6.25 21.41 36.36
C VAL A 657 -4.88 21.11 36.98
N ASN A 658 -4.41 19.86 36.88
CA ASN A 658 -3.10 19.47 37.41
C ASN A 658 -1.95 20.13 36.63
N GLN A 659 -0.90 20.55 37.34
CA GLN A 659 0.31 21.13 36.74
C GLN A 659 1.09 20.12 35.88
N ASP A 660 0.99 18.82 36.17
CA ASP A 660 1.55 17.78 35.33
C ASP A 660 0.64 17.51 34.12
N ASN A 661 1.07 18.00 32.96
CA ASN A 661 0.47 17.75 31.65
C ASN A 661 0.16 16.24 31.42
N GLY A 662 0.98 15.34 31.94
CA GLY A 662 0.82 13.89 31.81
C GLY A 662 -0.33 13.32 32.64
N ILE A 663 -0.65 13.93 33.79
CA ILE A 663 -1.80 13.57 34.63
C ILE A 663 -3.09 14.10 34.01
N GLN A 664 -3.09 15.38 33.61
CA GLN A 664 -4.24 16.05 33.02
C GLN A 664 -4.72 15.35 31.73
N LYS A 665 -3.80 15.04 30.80
CA LYS A 665 -4.10 14.34 29.55
C LYS A 665 -4.72 12.96 29.75
N ARG A 666 -4.26 12.22 30.76
CA ARG A 666 -4.82 10.91 31.11
C ARG A 666 -6.20 11.04 31.73
N GLY A 667 -6.45 12.06 32.55
CA GLY A 667 -7.78 12.36 33.09
C GLY A 667 -8.81 12.54 31.97
N TYR A 668 -8.57 13.45 31.03
CA TYR A 668 -9.43 13.66 29.85
C TYR A 668 -9.64 12.37 29.04
N ARG A 669 -8.60 11.55 28.88
CA ARG A 669 -8.70 10.26 28.17
C ARG A 669 -9.53 9.22 28.92
N ILE A 670 -9.41 9.12 30.23
CA ILE A 670 -10.21 8.20 31.07
C ILE A 670 -11.69 8.57 30.96
N LEU A 671 -12.04 9.85 31.04
CA LEU A 671 -13.41 10.34 30.84
C LEU A 671 -13.94 9.98 29.45
N ALA A 672 -13.16 10.27 28.40
CA ALA A 672 -13.54 9.97 27.01
C ALA A 672 -13.79 8.46 26.81
N ARG A 673 -12.98 7.58 27.43
CA ARG A 673 -13.14 6.12 27.41
C ARG A 673 -14.34 5.64 28.24
N LEU A 674 -14.63 6.26 29.38
CA LEU A 674 -15.80 5.93 30.21
C LEU A 674 -17.11 6.19 29.46
N ILE A 675 -17.16 7.27 28.67
CA ILE A 675 -18.30 7.61 27.81
C ILE A 675 -18.39 6.66 26.60
N GLU A 676 -17.27 6.36 25.93
CA GLU A 676 -17.22 5.31 24.88
C GLU A 676 -17.73 3.94 25.37
N GLY A 677 -17.50 3.63 26.65
CA GLY A 677 -17.95 2.38 27.26
C GLY A 677 -19.47 2.23 27.41
N GLY A 678 -20.26 3.30 27.25
CA GLY A 678 -21.72 3.27 27.23
C GLY A 678 -22.41 2.87 28.55
N LYS A 679 -21.65 2.61 29.63
CA LYS A 679 -22.18 2.18 30.94
C LYS A 679 -22.73 3.33 31.79
N LEU A 680 -22.45 4.58 31.40
CA LEU A 680 -22.82 5.78 32.15
C LEU A 680 -24.05 6.47 31.55
N SER A 681 -25.00 6.82 32.41
CA SER A 681 -26.02 7.82 32.11
C SER A 681 -25.57 9.14 32.75
N LEU A 682 -25.24 10.14 31.92
CA LEU A 682 -24.73 11.43 32.35
C LEU A 682 -25.69 12.53 31.94
N ASP A 683 -25.86 13.53 32.80
CA ASP A 683 -26.36 14.83 32.37
C ASP A 683 -25.22 15.56 31.64
N VAL A 684 -25.36 15.66 30.32
CA VAL A 684 -24.34 16.25 29.45
C VAL A 684 -24.24 17.77 29.63
N GLU A 685 -25.34 18.43 30.02
CA GLU A 685 -25.35 19.89 30.22
C GLU A 685 -24.51 20.29 31.43
N SER A 686 -24.77 19.69 32.60
CA SER A 686 -23.93 19.93 33.80
C SER A 686 -22.50 19.43 33.63
N THR A 687 -22.28 18.34 32.89
CA THR A 687 -20.91 17.85 32.58
C THR A 687 -20.11 18.89 31.79
N ILE A 688 -20.70 19.49 30.75
CA ILE A 688 -20.01 20.50 29.93
C ILE A 688 -19.81 21.79 30.73
N ARG A 689 -20.81 22.23 31.50
CA ARG A 689 -20.67 23.39 32.42
C ARG A 689 -19.49 23.21 33.40
N ARG A 690 -19.37 22.03 34.01
CA ARG A 690 -18.27 21.67 34.92
C ARG A 690 -16.92 21.58 34.22
N LEU A 691 -16.88 21.23 32.92
CA LEU A 691 -15.66 21.29 32.11
C LEU A 691 -15.24 22.72 31.78
N ASP A 692 -16.19 23.62 31.56
CA ASP A 692 -15.95 25.02 31.21
C ASP A 692 -15.51 25.83 32.43
N GLU A 693 -16.05 25.55 33.63
CA GLU A 693 -15.54 26.03 34.94
C GLU A 693 -14.07 25.65 35.21
N LEU A 694 -13.54 24.63 34.51
CA LEU A 694 -12.16 24.15 34.63
C LEU A 694 -11.26 24.57 33.45
N SER A 695 -11.77 25.40 32.53
CA SER A 695 -11.07 25.81 31.30
C SER A 695 -9.78 26.60 31.55
N ASP A 696 -9.74 27.49 32.55
CA ASP A 696 -8.56 28.28 32.95
C ASP A 696 -7.33 27.41 33.27
N GLY A 697 -7.55 26.16 33.66
CA GLY A 697 -6.48 25.20 34.00
C GLY A 697 -5.95 24.37 32.84
N LEU A 698 -6.50 24.51 31.63
CA LEU A 698 -6.25 23.61 30.51
C LEU A 698 -4.86 23.82 29.88
N SER A 699 -3.96 22.84 30.01
CA SER A 699 -2.69 22.90 29.28
C SER A 699 -2.89 22.77 27.76
N PRO A 700 -2.04 23.41 26.94
CA PRO A 700 -2.02 23.18 25.49
C PRO A 700 -1.81 21.70 25.13
N ALA A 701 -1.13 20.94 25.99
CA ALA A 701 -0.87 19.52 25.78
C ALA A 701 -2.11 18.62 25.98
N ALA A 702 -3.12 19.10 26.71
CA ALA A 702 -4.36 18.39 27.02
C ALA A 702 -5.54 18.74 26.10
N LYS A 703 -5.50 19.87 25.38
CA LYS A 703 -6.54 20.29 24.41
C LYS A 703 -6.98 19.17 23.47
N LYS A 704 -6.04 18.37 22.96
CA LYS A 704 -6.34 17.21 22.08
C LYS A 704 -7.25 16.18 22.75
N ASP A 705 -6.99 15.86 24.02
CA ASP A 705 -7.77 14.87 24.77
C ASP A 705 -9.12 15.48 25.25
N ARG A 706 -9.21 16.80 25.53
CA ARG A 706 -10.46 17.53 25.82
C ARG A 706 -11.39 17.63 24.60
N LEU A 707 -10.88 18.00 23.43
CA LEU A 707 -11.67 18.05 22.18
C LEU A 707 -12.26 16.67 21.82
N GLN A 708 -11.50 15.60 22.09
CA GLN A 708 -12.00 14.22 21.92
C GLN A 708 -13.09 13.87 22.95
N LEU A 709 -12.98 14.34 24.20
CA LEU A 709 -14.04 14.20 25.21
C LEU A 709 -15.35 14.85 24.75
N TYR A 710 -15.30 16.09 24.23
CA TYR A 710 -16.49 16.74 23.67
C TYR A 710 -17.09 15.99 22.48
N ALA A 711 -16.25 15.45 21.58
CA ALA A 711 -16.73 14.67 20.43
C ALA A 711 -17.44 13.38 20.88
N ASN A 712 -16.99 12.76 21.97
CA ASN A 712 -17.62 11.57 22.57
C ASN A 712 -18.91 11.90 23.34
N LEU A 713 -19.05 13.11 23.91
CA LEU A 713 -20.29 13.58 24.55
C LEU A 713 -21.38 13.95 23.54
N MET A 714 -20.99 14.40 22.33
CA MET A 714 -21.89 14.93 21.30
C MET A 714 -23.09 14.04 20.93
N PRO A 715 -22.97 12.70 20.77
CA PRO A 715 -24.11 11.84 20.46
C PRO A 715 -25.19 11.85 21.55
N SER A 716 -24.77 11.98 22.81
CA SER A 716 -25.60 11.91 24.01
C SER A 716 -26.38 13.19 24.32
N ILE A 717 -26.12 14.29 23.61
CA ILE A 717 -26.88 15.54 23.77
C ILE A 717 -28.32 15.33 23.26
N PRO A 718 -29.37 15.61 24.06
CA PRO A 718 -30.75 15.50 23.61
C PRO A 718 -31.10 16.61 22.62
N THR A 719 -31.99 16.32 21.67
CA THR A 719 -32.40 17.27 20.61
C THR A 719 -33.09 18.53 21.13
N SER A 720 -33.49 18.57 22.40
CA SER A 720 -34.04 19.74 23.09
C SER A 720 -32.98 20.67 23.72
N ALA A 721 -31.70 20.26 23.74
CA ALA A 721 -30.60 20.97 24.40
C ALA A 721 -29.46 21.34 23.44
N LEU A 722 -29.75 21.56 22.16
CA LEU A 722 -28.72 21.85 21.15
C LEU A 722 -28.11 23.27 21.27
N HIS A 723 -28.58 24.08 22.24
CA HIS A 723 -27.95 25.35 22.64
C HIS A 723 -26.53 25.17 23.21
N ILE A 724 -26.18 23.96 23.65
CA ILE A 724 -24.82 23.58 24.05
C ILE A 724 -23.84 23.63 22.86
N ILE A 725 -24.29 23.35 21.63
CA ILE A 725 -23.39 23.30 20.46
C ILE A 725 -22.74 24.67 20.16
N PRO A 726 -23.50 25.80 20.14
CA PRO A 726 -22.95 27.16 20.10
C PRO A 726 -21.78 27.43 21.05
N SER A 727 -21.85 27.04 22.33
CA SER A 727 -20.80 27.36 23.31
C SER A 727 -19.47 26.66 23.02
N LEU A 728 -19.50 25.50 22.36
CA LEU A 728 -18.31 24.72 21.98
C LEU A 728 -17.67 25.18 20.67
N ILE A 729 -18.36 26.01 19.85
CA ILE A 729 -17.85 26.47 18.55
C ILE A 729 -16.52 27.25 18.68
N PRO A 730 -16.35 28.22 19.60
CA PRO A 730 -15.10 28.99 19.70
C PRO A 730 -13.86 28.12 19.98
N GLU A 731 -13.94 27.20 20.95
CA GLU A 731 -12.82 26.29 21.28
C GLU A 731 -12.52 25.35 20.11
N ALA A 732 -13.56 24.76 19.50
CA ALA A 732 -13.39 23.83 18.37
C ALA A 732 -12.83 24.53 17.12
N VAL A 733 -13.29 25.73 16.79
CA VAL A 733 -12.79 26.52 15.66
C VAL A 733 -11.33 26.90 15.88
N LEU A 734 -10.97 27.45 17.05
CA LEU A 734 -9.57 27.74 17.42
C LEU A 734 -8.70 26.48 17.39
N GLY A 735 -9.26 25.34 17.82
CA GLY A 735 -8.62 24.03 17.76
C GLY A 735 -8.05 23.68 16.37
N THR A 736 -8.66 24.16 15.29
CA THR A 736 -8.18 23.93 13.91
C THR A 736 -6.83 24.60 13.60
N LYS A 737 -6.35 25.52 14.47
CA LYS A 737 -5.07 26.24 14.34
C LYS A 737 -4.05 25.91 15.44
N GLU A 738 -4.33 24.93 16.31
CA GLU A 738 -3.38 24.47 17.33
C GLU A 738 -2.05 24.00 16.70
N PRO A 739 -0.90 24.18 17.39
CA PRO A 739 0.40 23.73 16.90
C PRO A 739 0.50 22.20 16.81
N SER A 740 -0.27 21.48 17.64
CA SER A 740 -0.32 20.02 17.59
C SER A 740 -1.23 19.55 16.45
N GLU A 741 -0.66 18.84 15.48
CA GLU A 741 -1.44 18.23 14.39
C GLU A 741 -2.57 17.34 14.90
N LYS A 742 -2.31 16.55 15.96
CA LYS A 742 -3.31 15.67 16.59
C LYS A 742 -4.45 16.46 17.26
N ALA A 743 -4.18 17.66 17.79
CA ALA A 743 -5.22 18.53 18.31
C ALA A 743 -6.09 19.12 17.18
N ARG A 744 -5.47 19.55 16.07
CA ARG A 744 -6.22 20.02 14.88
C ARG A 744 -7.12 18.93 14.30
N SER A 745 -6.66 17.68 14.23
CA SER A 745 -7.50 16.55 13.80
C SER A 745 -8.71 16.35 14.71
N ALA A 746 -8.51 16.34 16.03
CA ALA A 746 -9.61 16.23 17.01
C ALA A 746 -10.59 17.41 16.91
N ALA A 747 -10.09 18.63 16.67
CA ALA A 747 -10.93 19.81 16.43
C ALA A 747 -11.79 19.68 15.16
N PHE A 748 -11.23 19.19 14.06
CA PHE A 748 -12.00 18.92 12.83
C PHE A 748 -13.05 17.83 13.04
N GLU A 749 -12.75 16.77 13.80
CA GLU A 749 -13.72 15.73 14.17
C GLU A 749 -14.84 16.28 15.05
N LEU A 750 -14.53 17.14 16.03
CA LEU A 750 -15.54 17.82 16.85
C LEU A 750 -16.47 18.72 16.02
N ILE A 751 -15.91 19.52 15.09
CA ILE A 751 -16.70 20.34 14.16
C ILE A 751 -17.64 19.49 13.29
N ILE A 752 -17.19 18.31 12.83
CA ILE A 752 -18.02 17.41 12.03
C ILE A 752 -19.10 16.72 12.86
N THR A 753 -18.78 16.27 14.07
CA THR A 753 -19.75 15.61 14.96
C THR A 753 -20.84 16.56 15.41
N MET A 754 -20.49 17.81 15.77
CA MET A 754 -21.46 18.89 16.00
C MET A 754 -22.34 19.15 14.77
N GLY A 755 -21.76 19.24 13.57
CA GLY A 755 -22.52 19.42 12.33
C GLY A 755 -23.46 18.26 12.01
N LYS A 756 -23.06 17.01 12.27
CA LYS A 756 -23.91 15.82 12.15
C LYS A 756 -25.06 15.86 13.16
N LYS A 757 -24.78 16.24 14.41
CA LYS A 757 -25.81 16.37 15.46
C LYS A 757 -26.84 17.46 15.13
N MET A 758 -26.39 18.61 14.64
CA MET A 758 -27.27 19.68 14.15
C MET A 758 -28.10 19.29 12.92
N ALA A 759 -27.64 18.33 12.11
CA ALA A 759 -28.38 17.82 10.95
C ALA A 759 -29.48 16.80 11.32
N GLU A 760 -29.43 16.17 12.51
CA GLU A 760 -30.52 15.31 13.04
C GLU A 760 -31.80 16.12 13.31
N GLY A 761 -31.66 17.42 13.56
CA GLY A 761 -32.76 18.32 13.91
C GLY A 761 -33.02 18.40 15.42
N GLY A 762 -33.70 19.46 15.84
CA GLY A 762 -33.96 19.75 17.25
C GLY A 762 -34.16 21.25 17.49
N ILE A 763 -33.97 21.67 18.74
CA ILE A 763 -34.19 23.04 19.24
C ILE A 763 -32.90 23.59 19.83
N VAL A 764 -32.50 24.76 19.34
CA VAL A 764 -31.48 25.64 19.92
C VAL A 764 -32.22 26.76 20.62
N LYS A 765 -32.16 26.78 21.95
CA LYS A 765 -32.70 27.88 22.76
C LYS A 765 -31.71 29.04 22.73
N ARG A 766 -32.06 30.15 22.08
CA ARG A 766 -31.13 31.27 21.87
C ARG A 766 -30.86 32.04 23.17
N ASP A 767 -31.85 32.10 24.06
CA ASP A 767 -31.75 32.69 25.40
C ASP A 767 -30.71 32.01 26.32
N LEU A 768 -30.27 30.81 25.96
CA LEU A 768 -29.23 30.05 26.69
C LEU A 768 -27.87 30.12 25.98
N VAL A 769 -27.72 31.00 24.98
CA VAL A 769 -26.48 31.21 24.22
C VAL A 769 -26.00 32.64 24.45
N ASP A 770 -24.87 32.77 25.14
CA ASP A 770 -24.23 34.06 25.42
C ASP A 770 -24.01 34.85 24.12
N GLY A 771 -24.47 36.10 24.11
CA GLY A 771 -24.44 36.99 22.94
C GLY A 771 -25.58 36.84 21.91
N MET A 772 -26.62 36.03 22.15
CA MET A 772 -27.80 35.91 21.25
C MET A 772 -29.12 36.49 21.80
N GLU A 773 -29.11 37.18 22.94
CA GLU A 773 -30.28 37.65 23.71
C GLU A 773 -31.16 38.76 23.05
N GLY A 774 -31.05 38.98 21.73
CA GLY A 774 -31.60 40.18 21.06
C GLY A 774 -32.66 39.99 19.98
N ASP A 775 -32.81 38.79 19.40
CA ASP A 775 -33.41 38.64 18.06
C ASP A 775 -34.66 37.74 18.01
N GLY A 776 -35.74 38.23 18.65
CA GLY A 776 -37.15 38.00 18.28
C GLY A 776 -37.76 36.59 18.37
N ALA A 777 -36.97 35.54 18.59
CA ALA A 777 -37.45 34.16 18.72
C ALA A 777 -36.55 33.32 19.64
N ASP A 778 -37.07 32.99 20.82
CA ASP A 778 -36.45 32.25 21.92
C ASP A 778 -35.92 30.86 21.49
N GLU A 779 -36.57 30.24 20.49
CA GLU A 779 -36.24 28.91 19.97
C GLU A 779 -35.96 28.90 18.46
N ALA A 780 -34.76 28.44 18.08
CA ALA A 780 -34.36 28.23 16.70
C ALA A 780 -34.30 26.73 16.34
N LYS A 781 -34.76 26.37 15.13
CA LYS A 781 -34.73 24.98 14.65
C LYS A 781 -33.32 24.58 14.24
N ALA A 782 -32.73 23.63 14.98
CA ALA A 782 -31.43 23.07 14.62
C ALA A 782 -31.45 22.45 13.22
N ASN A 783 -30.50 22.87 12.40
CA ASN A 783 -30.27 22.36 11.05
C ASN A 783 -28.83 22.74 10.62
N LEU A 784 -28.34 22.18 9.51
CA LEU A 784 -26.97 22.46 9.05
C LEU A 784 -26.79 23.86 8.46
N GLU A 785 -27.81 24.50 7.88
CA GLU A 785 -27.72 25.89 7.40
C GLU A 785 -27.51 26.85 8.57
N GLU A 786 -28.24 26.64 9.67
CA GLU A 786 -28.06 27.37 10.94
C GLU A 786 -26.67 27.12 11.53
N TYR A 787 -26.23 25.86 11.66
CA TYR A 787 -24.91 25.53 12.21
C TYR A 787 -23.74 26.14 11.42
N ILE A 788 -23.81 26.13 10.09
CA ILE A 788 -22.82 26.78 9.24
C ILE A 788 -22.88 28.31 9.40
N THR A 789 -24.06 28.88 9.68
CA THR A 789 -24.23 30.31 9.96
C THR A 789 -23.63 30.70 11.31
N MET A 790 -23.85 29.90 12.36
CA MET A 790 -23.20 30.08 13.67
C MET A 790 -21.66 30.07 13.56
N ILE A 791 -21.09 29.13 12.81
CA ILE A 791 -19.64 29.11 12.57
C ILE A 791 -19.21 30.31 11.71
N ALA A 792 -20.00 30.70 10.71
CA ALA A 792 -19.71 31.86 9.88
C ALA A 792 -19.68 33.19 10.65
N ALA A 793 -20.36 33.30 11.80
CA ALA A 793 -20.24 34.45 12.70
C ALA A 793 -18.78 34.64 13.19
N GLY A 794 -17.98 33.57 13.30
CA GLY A 794 -16.55 33.64 13.60
C GLY A 794 -15.70 34.40 12.56
N LEU A 795 -16.24 34.69 11.36
CA LEU A 795 -15.60 35.56 10.37
C LEU A 795 -15.73 37.05 10.69
N ALA A 796 -16.67 37.43 11.58
CA ALA A 796 -16.75 38.76 12.18
C ALA A 796 -15.85 38.88 13.45
N GLY A 797 -15.13 37.82 13.81
CA GLY A 797 -14.25 37.81 14.98
C GLY A 797 -13.14 38.86 14.89
N ALA A 798 -12.87 39.55 16.01
CA ALA A 798 -11.96 40.70 16.06
C ALA A 798 -10.48 40.39 15.75
N THR A 799 -10.05 39.12 15.73
CA THR A 799 -8.66 38.76 15.48
C THR A 799 -8.46 38.04 14.13
N PRO A 800 -7.40 38.34 13.37
CA PRO A 800 -7.06 37.60 12.14
C PRO A 800 -6.90 36.09 12.35
N HIS A 801 -6.52 35.67 13.57
CA HIS A 801 -6.41 34.27 13.94
C HIS A 801 -7.78 33.56 13.98
N MET A 802 -8.79 34.17 14.62
CA MET A 802 -10.19 33.68 14.59
C MET A 802 -10.74 33.60 13.16
N ILE A 803 -10.51 34.63 12.35
CA ILE A 803 -10.97 34.64 10.95
C ILE A 803 -10.32 33.49 10.17
N SER A 804 -9.00 33.31 10.28
CA SER A 804 -8.28 32.21 9.60
C SER A 804 -8.71 30.82 10.07
N ALA A 805 -8.95 30.66 11.38
CA ALA A 805 -9.48 29.44 11.98
C ALA A 805 -10.87 29.11 11.42
N THR A 806 -11.77 30.09 11.44
CA THR A 806 -13.14 29.96 10.94
C THR A 806 -13.19 29.59 9.45
N VAL A 807 -12.37 30.20 8.60
CA VAL A 807 -12.24 29.81 7.18
C VAL A 807 -11.84 28.34 7.04
N THR A 808 -10.96 27.86 7.92
CA THR A 808 -10.46 26.47 7.90
C THR A 808 -11.55 25.50 8.36
N ALA A 809 -12.29 25.84 9.41
CA ALA A 809 -13.45 25.09 9.90
C ALA A 809 -14.55 24.97 8.84
N ILE A 810 -14.98 26.08 8.23
CA ILE A 810 -16.02 26.05 7.20
C ILE A 810 -15.54 25.29 5.96
N SER A 811 -14.26 25.41 5.57
CA SER A 811 -13.71 24.62 4.45
C SER A 811 -13.82 23.11 4.71
N ARG A 812 -13.60 22.65 5.95
CA ARG A 812 -13.76 21.24 6.32
C ARG A 812 -15.23 20.79 6.31
N LEU A 813 -16.14 21.66 6.74
CA LEU A 813 -17.59 21.42 6.70
C LEU A 813 -18.14 21.35 5.28
N VAL A 814 -17.77 22.29 4.41
CA VAL A 814 -18.16 22.31 3.00
C VAL A 814 -17.64 21.07 2.26
N PHE A 815 -16.48 20.52 2.65
CA PHE A 815 -15.98 19.26 2.12
C PHE A 815 -16.78 18.04 2.62
N GLU A 816 -17.13 17.99 3.91
CA GLU A 816 -17.94 16.90 4.50
C GLU A 816 -19.37 16.88 3.94
N PHE A 817 -20.02 18.04 3.96
CA PHE A 817 -21.44 18.24 3.65
C PHE A 817 -21.67 18.81 2.24
N LYS A 818 -20.76 18.49 1.31
CA LYS A 818 -20.73 18.97 -0.08
C LYS A 818 -22.04 18.82 -0.86
N ASP A 819 -22.87 17.85 -0.48
CA ASP A 819 -24.16 17.55 -1.12
C ASP A 819 -25.23 18.61 -0.79
N ILE A 820 -24.98 19.50 0.19
CA ILE A 820 -25.87 20.59 0.59
C ILE A 820 -25.45 21.89 -0.13
N VAL A 821 -25.87 21.98 -1.39
CA VAL A 821 -25.54 23.05 -2.35
C VAL A 821 -25.87 24.46 -1.82
N LYS A 822 -26.90 24.61 -0.99
CA LYS A 822 -27.34 25.91 -0.44
C LYS A 822 -26.27 26.55 0.44
N SER A 823 -25.77 25.82 1.43
CA SER A 823 -24.77 26.30 2.39
C SER A 823 -23.42 26.57 1.73
N THR A 824 -23.01 25.72 0.79
CA THR A 824 -21.79 25.91 -0.02
C THR A 824 -21.83 27.23 -0.81
N LEU A 825 -22.97 27.56 -1.44
CA LEU A 825 -23.13 28.85 -2.12
C LEU A 825 -23.18 30.03 -1.14
N GLY A 826 -23.77 29.85 0.05
CA GLY A 826 -23.73 30.83 1.14
C GLY A 826 -22.30 31.16 1.59
N PHE A 827 -21.48 30.13 1.83
CA PHE A 827 -20.08 30.29 2.16
C PHE A 827 -19.31 31.00 1.04
N ILE A 828 -19.49 30.62 -0.23
CA ILE A 828 -18.81 31.28 -1.34
C ILE A 828 -19.21 32.77 -1.43
N LYS A 829 -20.50 33.12 -1.24
CA LYS A 829 -20.98 34.52 -1.16
C LYS A 829 -20.24 35.31 -0.08
N LEU A 830 -20.07 34.71 1.10
CA LEU A 830 -19.46 35.35 2.26
C LEU A 830 -17.93 35.45 2.13
N ALA A 831 -17.25 34.38 1.73
CA ALA A 831 -15.82 34.36 1.46
C ALA A 831 -15.42 35.40 0.41
N VAL A 832 -16.17 35.50 -0.70
CA VAL A 832 -16.02 36.53 -1.75
C VAL A 832 -16.16 37.96 -1.21
N HIS A 833 -16.85 38.14 -0.07
CA HIS A 833 -17.04 39.44 0.57
C HIS A 833 -15.96 39.74 1.63
N THR A 834 -15.64 38.79 2.51
CA THR A 834 -14.85 39.02 3.73
C THR A 834 -13.34 38.82 3.56
N LEU A 835 -12.89 37.84 2.76
CA LEU A 835 -11.44 37.56 2.62
C LEU A 835 -10.74 38.62 1.77
N SER A 836 -9.43 38.83 1.93
CA SER A 836 -8.68 39.82 1.14
C SER A 836 -8.65 39.45 -0.35
N GLU A 837 -8.52 40.45 -1.22
CA GLU A 837 -8.57 40.20 -2.67
C GLU A 837 -7.44 39.30 -3.17
N ASP A 838 -6.26 39.40 -2.57
CA ASP A 838 -5.08 38.62 -2.93
C ASP A 838 -5.24 37.11 -2.67
N LEU A 839 -6.07 36.74 -1.68
CA LEU A 839 -6.37 35.34 -1.37
C LEU A 839 -7.36 34.71 -2.36
N ILE A 840 -8.36 35.48 -2.81
CA ILE A 840 -9.44 34.98 -3.67
C ILE A 840 -9.07 35.03 -5.15
N ARG A 841 -8.34 36.07 -5.58
CA ARG A 841 -7.98 36.33 -6.98
C ARG A 841 -7.31 35.12 -7.69
N PRO A 842 -6.44 34.30 -7.05
CA PRO A 842 -5.93 33.06 -7.64
C PRO A 842 -6.99 31.95 -7.78
N GLN A 843 -7.95 31.89 -6.85
CA GLN A 843 -8.98 30.85 -6.79
C GLN A 843 -10.15 31.09 -7.77
N LEU A 844 -10.29 32.30 -8.32
CA LEU A 844 -11.31 32.63 -9.33
C LEU A 844 -11.33 31.64 -10.52
N ARG A 845 -10.17 31.12 -10.92
CA ARG A 845 -10.03 30.12 -11.99
C ARG A 845 -10.69 28.77 -11.71
N GLN A 846 -10.99 28.47 -10.46
CA GLN A 846 -11.69 27.25 -10.03
C GLN A 846 -13.13 27.57 -9.61
N LEU A 847 -13.33 28.69 -8.89
CA LEU A 847 -14.65 29.13 -8.44
C LEU A 847 -15.59 29.53 -9.58
N VAL A 848 -15.12 30.24 -10.61
CA VAL A 848 -15.97 30.71 -11.71
C VAL A 848 -16.55 29.53 -12.53
N PRO A 849 -15.75 28.54 -13.00
CA PRO A 849 -16.31 27.37 -13.67
C PRO A 849 -17.25 26.56 -12.77
N ALA A 850 -16.90 26.36 -11.49
CA ALA A 850 -17.72 25.59 -10.56
C ALA A 850 -19.10 26.24 -10.31
N LEU A 851 -19.14 27.57 -10.12
CA LEU A 851 -20.39 28.33 -9.97
C LEU A 851 -21.23 28.36 -11.25
N LEU A 852 -20.59 28.37 -12.43
CA LEU A 852 -21.29 28.40 -13.71
C LEU A 852 -22.10 27.13 -13.98
N VAL A 853 -21.66 25.95 -13.53
CA VAL A 853 -22.44 24.70 -13.63
C VAL A 853 -23.83 24.86 -13.01
N TRP A 854 -23.92 25.49 -11.84
CA TRP A 854 -25.17 25.73 -11.11
C TRP A 854 -26.04 26.84 -11.71
N ALA A 855 -25.54 27.64 -12.65
CA ALA A 855 -26.32 28.69 -13.32
C ALA A 855 -27.28 28.15 -14.39
N HIS A 856 -27.05 26.91 -14.84
CA HIS A 856 -27.84 26.21 -15.86
C HIS A 856 -28.84 25.20 -15.31
N ASP A 857 -28.87 24.95 -13.99
CA ASP A 857 -29.92 24.10 -13.40
C ASP A 857 -31.28 24.83 -13.42
N HIS A 858 -32.28 24.17 -14.00
CA HIS A 858 -33.62 24.72 -14.23
C HIS A 858 -34.59 24.51 -13.06
N LYS A 859 -34.20 23.80 -11.99
CA LYS A 859 -34.98 23.74 -10.74
C LYS A 859 -34.70 25.00 -9.90
N ASN A 860 -35.47 26.05 -10.18
CA ASN A 860 -35.22 27.45 -9.81
C ASN A 860 -35.21 27.79 -8.29
N HIS A 861 -34.10 27.52 -7.59
CA HIS A 861 -33.72 28.30 -6.39
C HIS A 861 -32.24 28.71 -6.35
N PHE A 862 -31.34 27.95 -6.98
CA PHE A 862 -29.90 28.22 -6.94
C PHE A 862 -29.43 29.31 -7.90
N LYS A 863 -30.07 29.39 -9.07
CA LYS A 863 -29.74 30.32 -10.16
C LYS A 863 -29.65 31.79 -9.71
N THR A 864 -30.57 32.24 -8.86
CA THR A 864 -30.59 33.60 -8.29
C THR A 864 -29.44 33.81 -7.30
N LYS A 865 -29.20 32.86 -6.39
CA LYS A 865 -28.08 32.91 -5.43
C LYS A 865 -26.73 32.97 -6.16
N VAL A 866 -26.54 32.16 -7.20
CA VAL A 866 -25.34 32.15 -8.07
C VAL A 866 -25.16 33.48 -8.81
N GLN A 867 -26.23 34.08 -9.33
CA GLN A 867 -26.17 35.42 -9.95
C GLN A 867 -25.72 36.48 -8.94
N HIS A 868 -26.22 36.46 -7.71
CA HIS A 868 -25.82 37.42 -6.66
C HIS A 868 -24.34 37.27 -6.28
N ILE A 869 -23.81 36.04 -6.25
CA ILE A 869 -22.37 35.78 -6.04
C ILE A 869 -21.55 36.38 -7.19
N PHE A 870 -21.90 36.07 -8.45
CA PHE A 870 -21.21 36.65 -9.60
C PHE A 870 -21.29 38.18 -9.66
N GLU A 871 -22.41 38.78 -9.27
CA GLU A 871 -22.51 40.23 -9.16
C GLU A 871 -21.54 40.82 -8.13
N ARG A 872 -21.36 40.19 -6.97
CA ARG A 872 -20.37 40.61 -5.97
C ARG A 872 -18.94 40.40 -6.48
N MET A 873 -18.64 39.25 -7.10
CA MET A 873 -17.34 38.99 -7.73
C MET A 873 -17.00 40.04 -8.80
N ILE A 874 -17.95 40.37 -9.68
CA ILE A 874 -17.78 41.39 -10.74
C ILE A 874 -17.67 42.81 -10.16
N ARG A 875 -18.33 43.11 -9.03
CA ARG A 875 -18.18 44.40 -8.31
C ARG A 875 -16.77 44.54 -7.71
N ARG A 876 -16.22 43.46 -7.16
CA ARG A 876 -14.95 43.46 -6.41
C ARG A 876 -13.72 43.29 -7.31
N PHE A 877 -13.66 42.19 -8.08
CA PHE A 877 -12.52 41.86 -8.93
C PHE A 877 -12.59 42.45 -10.33
N GLY A 878 -13.73 43.04 -10.71
CA GLY A 878 -13.96 43.55 -12.06
C GLY A 878 -14.40 42.47 -13.05
N PHE A 879 -15.05 42.90 -14.14
CA PHE A 879 -15.66 41.98 -15.10
C PHE A 879 -14.64 41.16 -15.90
N GLN A 880 -13.51 41.76 -16.30
CA GLN A 880 -12.54 41.07 -17.16
C GLN A 880 -11.88 39.89 -16.44
N ASP A 881 -11.50 40.07 -15.17
CA ASP A 881 -10.85 39.01 -14.39
C ASP A 881 -11.80 37.82 -14.15
N VAL A 882 -13.05 38.09 -13.76
CA VAL A 882 -14.09 37.06 -13.60
C VAL A 882 -14.41 36.36 -14.93
N HIS A 883 -14.56 37.11 -16.03
CA HIS A 883 -14.88 36.54 -17.35
C HIS A 883 -13.72 35.71 -17.92
N SER A 884 -12.46 36.13 -17.70
CA SER A 884 -11.26 35.41 -18.17
C SER A 884 -11.10 34.03 -17.51
N CYS A 885 -11.81 33.78 -16.41
CA CYS A 885 -11.84 32.51 -15.69
C CYS A 885 -12.99 31.58 -16.13
N SER A 886 -13.77 31.94 -17.15
CA SER A 886 -14.80 31.06 -17.72
C SER A 886 -14.19 30.15 -18.80
N ASN A 887 -14.28 28.84 -18.59
CA ASN A 887 -13.70 27.81 -19.48
C ASN A 887 -14.65 27.34 -20.59
N ASP A 888 -15.89 27.81 -20.59
CA ASP A 888 -16.99 27.37 -21.46
C ASP A 888 -17.70 28.59 -22.07
N GLU A 889 -17.73 28.65 -23.41
CA GLU A 889 -18.33 29.74 -24.18
C GLU A 889 -19.85 29.82 -24.05
N GLU A 890 -20.53 28.71 -23.73
CA GLU A 890 -21.98 28.70 -23.49
C GLU A 890 -22.29 29.31 -22.12
N ALA A 891 -21.56 28.89 -21.09
CA ALA A 891 -21.74 29.38 -19.73
C ALA A 891 -21.29 30.85 -19.56
N ALA A 892 -20.27 31.29 -20.31
CA ALA A 892 -19.83 32.70 -20.33
C ALA A 892 -20.96 33.68 -20.73
N LYS A 893 -21.97 33.23 -21.50
CA LYS A 893 -23.16 34.02 -21.87
C LYS A 893 -23.94 34.48 -20.62
N VAL A 894 -23.91 33.73 -19.52
CA VAL A 894 -24.54 34.11 -18.24
C VAL A 894 -23.88 35.37 -17.66
N LEU A 895 -22.55 35.43 -17.62
CA LEU A 895 -21.80 36.59 -17.13
C LEU A 895 -22.05 37.83 -18.00
N LEU A 896 -22.10 37.66 -19.33
CA LEU A 896 -22.46 38.73 -20.27
C LEU A 896 -23.90 39.22 -20.05
N ASN A 897 -24.84 38.33 -19.72
CA ASN A 897 -26.22 38.69 -19.42
C ASN A 897 -26.35 39.44 -18.09
N ILE A 898 -25.63 39.03 -17.04
CA ILE A 898 -25.53 39.76 -15.76
C ILE A 898 -24.97 41.17 -16.01
N LYS A 899 -23.87 41.30 -16.77
CA LYS A 899 -23.31 42.60 -17.14
C LYS A 899 -24.32 43.46 -17.89
N LYS A 900 -24.96 42.94 -18.95
CA LYS A 900 -26.01 43.65 -19.70
C LYS A 900 -27.21 44.03 -18.82
N ARG A 901 -27.56 43.24 -17.80
CA ARG A 901 -28.63 43.55 -16.83
C ARG A 901 -28.20 44.70 -15.92
N LYS A 902 -26.99 44.64 -15.35
CA LYS A 902 -26.40 45.69 -14.50
C LYS A 902 -26.18 47.01 -15.27
N ASP A 903 -25.72 46.96 -16.51
CA ASP A 903 -25.54 48.15 -17.35
C ASP A 903 -26.89 48.79 -17.71
N ARG A 904 -27.94 47.98 -17.94
CA ARG A 904 -29.33 48.47 -18.10
C ARG A 904 -29.90 49.03 -16.80
N ALA A 905 -29.65 48.40 -15.65
CA ALA A 905 -30.07 48.91 -14.34
C ALA A 905 -29.33 50.21 -13.96
N LYS A 906 -28.04 50.32 -14.27
CA LYS A 906 -27.25 51.56 -14.08
C LYS A 906 -27.78 52.68 -14.97
N ARG A 907 -28.10 52.38 -16.25
CA ARG A 907 -28.77 53.34 -17.15
C ARG A 907 -30.17 53.72 -16.66
N LYS A 908 -30.96 52.77 -16.15
CA LYS A 908 -32.29 53.06 -15.58
C LYS A 908 -32.19 53.90 -14.30
N LYS A 909 -31.20 53.64 -13.42
CA LYS A 909 -30.96 54.45 -12.22
C LYS A 909 -30.42 55.84 -12.55
N SER A 910 -29.57 55.99 -13.57
CA SER A 910 -29.13 57.32 -14.05
C SER A 910 -30.20 58.09 -14.83
N PHE A 911 -31.22 57.42 -15.37
CA PHE A 911 -32.42 58.06 -15.91
C PHE A 911 -33.44 58.40 -14.81
N ALA A 912 -33.55 57.58 -13.77
CA ALA A 912 -34.45 57.82 -12.63
C ALA A 912 -33.92 58.89 -11.66
N SER A 913 -32.59 59.07 -11.56
CA SER A 913 -31.97 60.20 -10.85
C SER A 913 -31.96 61.50 -11.68
N GLY A 914 -32.77 61.59 -12.74
CA GLY A 914 -32.87 62.75 -13.61
C GLY A 914 -34.09 63.64 -13.33
N ASP A 915 -34.96 63.26 -12.39
CA ASP A 915 -36.23 63.96 -12.14
C ASP A 915 -36.67 63.87 -10.65
N ALA A 916 -35.86 64.46 -9.77
CA ALA A 916 -36.23 64.98 -8.44
C ALA A 916 -34.99 65.63 -7.79
N ASN A 917 -35.13 66.83 -7.20
CA ASN A 917 -34.10 67.43 -6.36
C ASN A 917 -34.17 66.83 -4.94
N GLU A 918 -33.35 65.83 -4.65
CA GLU A 918 -32.96 65.47 -3.29
C GLU A 918 -31.43 65.31 -3.22
N GLU A 919 -30.83 65.85 -2.17
CA GLU A 919 -29.40 65.64 -1.90
C GLU A 919 -29.16 64.15 -1.58
N PRO A 920 -28.11 63.50 -2.14
CA PRO A 920 -27.68 62.21 -1.64
C PRO A 920 -27.08 62.41 -0.24
N SER A 921 -27.87 62.06 0.77
CA SER A 921 -27.44 61.96 2.15
C SER A 921 -26.19 61.07 2.29
N ARG A 922 -25.35 61.36 3.30
CA ARG A 922 -24.17 60.55 3.61
C ARG A 922 -24.62 59.10 3.83
N PRO A 923 -23.93 58.08 3.27
CA PRO A 923 -24.12 56.72 3.72
C PRO A 923 -23.67 56.63 5.17
N THR A 924 -24.63 56.40 6.05
CA THR A 924 -24.42 56.09 7.46
C THR A 924 -23.49 54.88 7.58
N THR A 925 -22.56 54.90 8.53
CA THR A 925 -21.78 53.72 8.92
C THR A 925 -22.69 52.74 9.65
N GLY A 926 -23.48 51.98 8.90
CA GLY A 926 -24.27 50.83 9.35
C GLY A 926 -23.58 49.52 8.99
N ASP A 927 -23.92 48.46 9.72
CA ASP A 927 -23.19 47.20 9.70
C ASP A 927 -23.33 46.44 8.35
N ALA A 928 -22.20 45.95 7.82
CA ALA A 928 -22.16 45.15 6.61
C ALA A 928 -22.74 43.73 6.80
N PHE A 929 -23.06 43.33 8.04
CA PHE A 929 -23.68 42.06 8.35
C PHE A 929 -25.22 42.08 8.17
N GLU A 930 -25.93 43.04 8.78
CA GLU A 930 -27.39 43.19 8.64
C GLU A 930 -27.82 43.37 7.16
N ASP A 931 -27.10 44.21 6.42
CA ASP A 931 -27.34 44.54 5.01
C ASP A 931 -27.17 43.34 4.05
N VAL A 932 -26.68 42.20 4.57
CA VAL A 932 -26.48 40.94 3.82
C VAL A 932 -27.49 39.85 4.21
N LEU A 933 -28.08 39.95 5.40
CA LEU A 933 -29.08 39.04 5.97
C LEU A 933 -30.52 39.54 5.69
N TYR A 934 -30.88 40.74 6.13
CA TYR A 934 -32.28 41.22 6.09
C TYR A 934 -32.69 41.85 4.75
N ALA A 935 -31.73 42.41 3.99
CA ALA A 935 -32.02 43.07 2.70
C ALA A 935 -32.42 42.11 1.54
N SER A 936 -32.67 40.82 1.81
CA SER A 936 -33.05 39.80 0.80
C SER A 936 -34.48 39.27 0.91
N GLU A 937 -35.28 39.67 1.91
CA GLU A 937 -36.68 39.23 2.03
C GLU A 937 -37.70 40.27 1.52
N SER A 938 -37.34 41.56 1.49
CA SER A 938 -38.25 42.66 1.13
C SER A 938 -38.52 42.85 -0.38
N GLU A 939 -37.98 42.00 -1.27
CA GLU A 939 -38.28 41.98 -2.73
C GLU A 939 -39.02 40.69 -3.17
N LEU A 940 -39.61 39.92 -2.26
CA LEU A 940 -40.30 38.65 -2.58
C LEU A 940 -41.82 38.74 -2.80
N GLY A 941 -42.37 39.95 -2.96
CA GLY A 941 -43.82 40.19 -2.99
C GLY A 941 -44.40 40.77 -4.29
N ASP A 942 -44.27 40.07 -5.44
CA ASP A 942 -45.30 40.07 -6.51
C ASP A 942 -45.04 38.97 -7.56
N SER A 943 -45.78 37.85 -7.47
CA SER A 943 -45.96 36.87 -8.57
C SER A 943 -46.94 35.77 -8.16
N ASP A 944 -48.25 36.00 -8.28
CA ASP A 944 -49.18 34.96 -8.76
C ASP A 944 -50.59 35.52 -9.07
N LYS A 945 -50.98 35.45 -10.35
CA LYS A 945 -52.38 35.26 -10.76
C LYS A 945 -52.44 34.39 -12.01
N SER A 946 -53.21 33.32 -11.90
CA SER A 946 -53.29 32.20 -12.83
C SER A 946 -54.23 32.42 -14.02
N ASP A 947 -53.91 31.66 -15.06
CA ASP A 947 -54.54 31.36 -16.36
C ASP A 947 -56.05 31.60 -16.63
N GLU A 948 -56.28 31.86 -17.93
CA GLU A 948 -57.45 31.59 -18.80
C GLU A 948 -58.89 31.99 -18.38
N GLU A 949 -59.52 32.87 -19.18
CA GLU A 949 -60.62 32.47 -20.09
C GLU A 949 -61.08 33.59 -21.09
N VAL A 950 -61.28 33.16 -22.35
CA VAL A 950 -62.40 33.48 -23.28
C VAL A 950 -62.72 34.93 -23.76
N ALA A 951 -62.52 35.10 -25.08
CA ALA A 951 -63.29 35.88 -26.09
C ALA A 951 -63.43 37.43 -26.05
N GLY A 952 -63.36 38.00 -27.27
CA GLY A 952 -64.34 39.01 -27.70
C GLY A 952 -63.87 40.46 -27.90
N THR A 953 -63.50 40.79 -29.14
CA THR A 953 -63.92 42.00 -29.91
C THR A 953 -64.57 43.18 -29.14
N THR A 954 -64.22 44.45 -29.31
CA THR A 954 -63.52 45.15 -30.41
C THR A 954 -63.31 46.64 -30.07
N ARG A 955 -62.22 47.26 -30.57
CA ARG A 955 -62.34 48.51 -31.34
C ARG A 955 -61.14 48.76 -32.26
N LYS A 956 -61.44 48.82 -33.57
CA LYS A 956 -60.56 49.21 -34.69
C LYS A 956 -60.15 50.70 -34.54
N ARG A 957 -59.12 51.23 -35.21
CA ARG A 957 -58.87 51.29 -36.68
C ARG A 957 -57.36 51.55 -36.92
N LYS A 958 -56.71 50.76 -37.78
CA LYS A 958 -56.41 51.05 -39.22
C LYS A 958 -55.39 52.17 -39.43
N THR A 959 -54.50 52.18 -40.42
CA THR A 959 -53.81 51.21 -41.30
C THR A 959 -52.59 52.04 -41.84
N GLU A 960 -51.46 51.49 -42.27
CA GLU A 960 -51.22 51.17 -43.69
C GLU A 960 -49.96 50.36 -43.93
N THR A 961 -49.99 49.65 -45.05
CA THR A 961 -49.10 48.58 -45.44
C THR A 961 -48.38 48.92 -46.74
N PHE A 962 -47.08 48.59 -46.82
CA PHE A 962 -46.39 48.21 -48.06
C PHE A 962 -46.23 49.33 -49.14
N ALA A 963 -45.21 49.32 -50.01
CA ALA A 963 -44.25 48.28 -50.38
C ALA A 963 -42.95 48.88 -50.97
N THR A 964 -41.93 48.03 -51.21
CA THR A 964 -40.88 48.18 -52.27
C THR A 964 -39.92 49.39 -52.18
N ARG A 965 -38.74 49.48 -52.82
CA ARG A 965 -37.77 48.57 -53.51
C ARG A 965 -36.45 49.35 -53.71
N LEU A 966 -35.34 48.64 -54.03
CA LEU A 966 -34.10 49.14 -54.66
C LEU A 966 -33.25 50.10 -53.76
N ARG A 967 -31.91 50.06 -53.66
CA ARG A 967 -30.75 49.89 -54.58
C ARG A 967 -30.49 51.08 -55.53
N LEU A 968 -29.31 51.68 -55.37
CA LEU A 968 -28.37 52.19 -56.40
C LEU A 968 -28.91 53.34 -57.29
N ASP A 969 -28.14 54.35 -57.72
CA ASP A 969 -26.74 54.78 -57.50
C ASP A 969 -26.68 56.32 -57.77
N ASP A 970 -25.48 56.89 -57.90
CA ASP A 970 -25.12 58.16 -58.56
C ASP A 970 -25.25 59.51 -57.82
N ASP A 971 -24.06 60.10 -57.59
CA ASP A 971 -23.61 61.49 -57.72
C ASP A 971 -24.19 62.70 -56.93
N GLU A 972 -23.23 63.39 -56.32
CA GLU A 972 -23.18 64.65 -55.55
C GLU A 972 -24.07 65.84 -56.01
N PRO A 973 -24.45 66.80 -55.12
CA PRO A 973 -23.45 67.76 -54.59
C PRO A 973 -23.65 68.38 -53.17
N MET A 974 -22.55 68.94 -52.65
CA MET A 974 -22.32 70.17 -51.82
C MET A 974 -23.40 70.75 -50.86
N ASP A 975 -23.07 71.51 -49.80
CA ASP A 975 -21.85 71.75 -48.96
C ASP A 975 -22.22 72.80 -47.87
N LEU A 976 -21.28 73.08 -46.95
CA LEU A 976 -21.06 74.31 -46.16
C LEU A 976 -21.79 74.55 -44.83
N LEU A 977 -20.97 75.01 -43.88
CA LEU A 977 -21.24 75.61 -42.55
C LEU A 977 -21.70 74.63 -41.46
N SER A 978 -20.96 74.45 -40.35
CA SER A 978 -19.64 74.94 -39.94
C SER A 978 -19.11 73.93 -38.90
N GLY A 979 -17.88 73.41 -38.95
CA GLY A 979 -16.58 74.09 -38.94
C GLY A 979 -15.86 73.63 -37.64
N ALA A 980 -14.67 73.03 -37.60
CA ALA A 980 -13.50 73.11 -38.48
C ALA A 980 -13.13 74.58 -38.80
N ALA A 981 -11.93 75.08 -38.54
CA ALA A 981 -10.64 74.43 -38.29
C ALA A 981 -9.84 75.22 -37.23
N SER A 982 -8.73 74.74 -36.67
CA SER A 982 -7.42 74.63 -37.36
C SER A 982 -6.35 74.38 -36.29
N ARG A 983 -5.15 73.84 -36.52
CA ARG A 983 -4.42 73.28 -37.69
C ARG A 983 -3.39 72.31 -37.06
N VAL A 984 -3.38 71.02 -37.39
CA VAL A 984 -2.49 70.41 -38.42
C VAL A 984 -1.19 71.18 -38.70
N THR A 985 -0.06 70.63 -38.25
CA THR A 985 1.13 70.22 -39.05
C THR A 985 2.11 69.47 -38.12
N SER A 986 2.44 68.20 -38.36
CA SER A 986 3.53 67.69 -39.23
C SER A 986 4.93 67.81 -38.60
N ALA A 987 5.89 66.88 -38.69
CA ALA A 987 5.95 65.42 -38.90
C ALA A 987 7.46 65.03 -38.88
N LYS A 988 7.79 63.72 -38.80
CA LYS A 988 9.13 63.11 -39.06
C LYS A 988 10.23 63.42 -38.01
N SER A 989 11.24 62.57 -37.73
CA SER A 989 11.43 61.14 -38.05
C SER A 989 12.53 60.48 -37.16
N SER A 990 12.36 59.18 -36.90
CA SER A 990 13.40 58.14 -36.75
C SER A 990 14.47 58.15 -35.62
N ARG A 991 14.29 57.17 -34.71
CA ARG A 991 15.22 56.05 -34.38
C ARG A 991 16.61 56.31 -33.78
N ARG A 992 16.74 56.05 -32.47
CA ARG A 992 17.64 55.08 -31.77
C ARG A 992 17.72 55.49 -30.29
N SER A 993 17.90 54.68 -29.25
CA SER A 993 17.88 53.22 -29.00
C SER A 993 18.42 53.03 -27.57
N LYS A 994 17.63 52.45 -26.64
CA LYS A 994 18.06 51.78 -25.37
C LYS A 994 18.99 52.55 -24.39
N HIS A 995 18.56 52.72 -23.14
CA HIS A 995 19.00 51.88 -21.99
C HIS A 995 18.26 52.25 -20.66
N ARG A 996 18.05 51.21 -19.83
CA ARG A 996 17.89 51.11 -18.34
C ARG A 996 17.28 52.22 -17.44
N GLN A 997 16.69 51.65 -16.36
CA GLN A 997 16.72 52.05 -14.94
C GLN A 997 15.65 53.00 -14.37
N ASP A 998 14.78 52.41 -13.56
CA ASP A 998 14.29 53.03 -12.32
C ASP A 998 15.44 53.19 -11.31
N THR A 999 15.48 54.32 -10.62
CA THR A 999 15.55 54.50 -9.14
C THR A 999 16.06 55.90 -8.83
N SER A 1000 15.24 56.72 -8.18
CA SER A 1000 15.62 58.08 -7.76
C SER A 1000 15.18 58.35 -6.33
N HIS A 1001 16.04 58.08 -5.33
CA HIS A 1001 15.92 58.58 -3.95
C HIS A 1001 17.20 58.36 -3.11
N PHE A 1002 18.37 58.82 -3.56
CA PHE A 1002 19.56 59.06 -2.70
C PHE A 1002 20.44 60.19 -3.30
N LYS A 1003 21.21 60.91 -2.47
CA LYS A 1003 22.12 62.00 -2.89
C LYS A 1003 23.59 61.53 -2.91
N THR A 1004 24.40 62.14 -3.78
CA THR A 1004 25.83 61.85 -4.00
C THR A 1004 26.63 63.14 -4.11
N ASP A 1005 27.91 63.10 -3.73
CA ASP A 1005 28.82 64.25 -3.84
C ASP A 1005 29.36 64.45 -5.26
N GLU A 1006 29.53 65.70 -5.69
CA GLU A 1006 29.59 66.07 -7.12
C GLU A 1006 30.97 65.92 -7.79
N GLU A 1007 32.08 65.89 -7.04
CA GLU A 1007 33.42 65.65 -7.62
C GLU A 1007 33.92 64.19 -7.54
N THR A 1008 33.35 63.34 -6.67
CA THR A 1008 33.81 61.94 -6.53
C THR A 1008 32.72 60.86 -6.65
N GLY A 1009 31.44 61.25 -6.77
CA GLY A 1009 30.35 60.36 -7.19
C GLY A 1009 30.02 59.21 -6.22
N LYS A 1010 30.40 59.31 -4.95
CA LYS A 1010 29.99 58.38 -3.89
C LYS A 1010 28.76 58.93 -3.16
N MET A 1011 27.90 58.03 -2.67
CA MET A 1011 26.84 58.42 -1.73
C MET A 1011 27.46 58.75 -0.38
N ILE A 1012 27.09 59.91 0.18
CA ILE A 1012 27.42 60.28 1.55
C ILE A 1012 26.44 59.56 2.48
N ILE A 1013 26.97 58.93 3.52
CA ILE A 1013 26.22 58.50 4.70
C ILE A 1013 26.86 59.26 5.86
N ASP A 1014 26.09 60.10 6.54
CA ASP A 1014 26.57 60.87 7.69
C ASP A 1014 26.57 59.96 8.93
N ASP A 1015 27.76 59.53 9.35
CA ASP A 1015 27.98 58.92 10.67
C ASP A 1015 28.28 60.04 11.69
N SER A 1016 27.37 60.27 12.65
CA SER A 1016 27.67 61.04 13.86
C SER A 1016 26.91 60.53 15.10
N ASP A 1017 27.71 60.13 16.09
CA ASP A 1017 27.52 60.23 17.54
C ASP A 1017 26.38 59.48 18.28
N LEU A 1018 26.72 58.22 18.63
CA LEU A 1018 26.97 57.71 20.00
C LEU A 1018 25.86 57.71 21.11
N GLU A 1019 25.72 56.50 21.68
CA GLU A 1019 25.35 56.12 23.07
C GLU A 1019 23.92 56.34 23.65
N ALA A 1020 23.15 55.24 23.79
CA ALA A 1020 22.88 54.55 25.08
C ALA A 1020 21.94 53.31 24.91
N GLY A 1021 22.01 52.31 25.80
CA GLY A 1021 21.34 51.00 25.66
C GLY A 1021 19.83 50.94 25.97
N GLY A 1022 19.13 49.80 25.83
CA GLY A 1022 19.58 48.44 25.47
C GLY A 1022 18.45 47.38 25.57
N ALA A 1023 18.84 46.09 25.59
CA ALA A 1023 18.01 44.86 25.59
C ALA A 1023 17.34 44.46 24.25
N ALA A 1024 17.20 43.14 24.02
CA ALA A 1024 17.03 42.56 22.68
C ALA A 1024 15.91 41.49 22.60
N GLU A 1025 15.24 41.43 21.45
CA GLU A 1025 14.42 40.30 20.98
C GLU A 1025 14.91 39.87 19.57
N GLU A 1026 14.81 38.57 19.25
CA GLU A 1026 15.48 37.96 18.10
C GLU A 1026 14.68 38.04 16.78
N ASP A 1027 15.38 38.36 15.68
CA ASP A 1027 14.83 38.41 14.32
C ASP A 1027 14.78 37.02 13.65
N VAL A 1028 13.62 36.37 13.74
CA VAL A 1028 13.34 35.04 13.18
C VAL A 1028 13.27 35.04 11.64
N ALA A 1029 13.20 36.20 10.97
CA ALA A 1029 13.09 36.25 9.50
C ALA A 1029 14.43 36.01 8.79
N GLY A 1030 15.54 36.41 9.39
CA GLY A 1030 16.88 36.31 8.79
C GLY A 1030 17.39 34.87 8.61
N THR A 1031 17.07 33.98 9.55
CA THR A 1031 17.54 32.59 9.58
C THR A 1031 16.89 31.75 8.46
N ALA A 1032 15.58 31.86 8.29
CA ALA A 1032 14.82 31.14 7.25
C ALA A 1032 15.31 31.46 5.81
N TYR A 1033 15.72 32.71 5.56
CA TYR A 1033 16.28 33.10 4.26
C TYR A 1033 17.68 32.52 4.01
N GLN A 1034 18.52 32.44 5.04
CA GLN A 1034 19.84 31.80 4.93
C GLN A 1034 19.72 30.28 4.75
N GLU A 1035 18.78 29.61 5.42
CA GLU A 1035 18.49 28.19 5.19
C GLU A 1035 17.99 27.91 3.77
N ALA A 1036 17.08 28.72 3.22
CA ALA A 1036 16.58 28.55 1.86
C ALA A 1036 17.68 28.61 0.78
N ILE A 1037 18.78 29.32 1.05
CA ILE A 1037 19.93 29.47 0.15
C ILE A 1037 21.00 28.39 0.38
N THR A 1038 21.20 27.93 1.62
CA THR A 1038 22.30 27.03 2.02
C THR A 1038 21.89 25.56 2.25
N SER A 1039 20.59 25.28 2.31
CA SER A 1039 20.04 23.93 2.48
C SER A 1039 20.25 23.01 1.27
N VAL A 1040 20.22 21.71 1.53
CA VAL A 1040 20.54 20.66 0.56
C VAL A 1040 19.48 20.52 -0.53
N ASP A 1041 18.22 20.82 -0.22
CA ASP A 1041 17.09 20.82 -1.16
C ASP A 1041 16.79 22.21 -1.78
N GLY A 1042 17.62 23.22 -1.47
CA GLY A 1042 17.50 24.57 -2.04
C GLY A 1042 17.60 24.60 -3.57
N PHE A 1043 16.83 25.50 -4.20
CA PHE A 1043 16.82 25.69 -5.64
C PHE A 1043 17.00 27.17 -6.03
N THR A 1044 17.74 27.42 -7.11
CA THR A 1044 17.89 28.76 -7.69
C THR A 1044 17.19 28.85 -9.04
N ARG A 1045 16.39 29.90 -9.24
CA ARG A 1045 15.73 30.21 -10.52
C ARG A 1045 16.62 31.12 -11.35
N ARG A 1046 16.90 30.74 -12.61
CA ARG A 1046 17.63 31.62 -13.55
C ARG A 1046 16.66 32.54 -14.30
N PRO A 1047 17.12 33.66 -14.89
CA PRO A 1047 16.28 34.67 -15.59
C PRO A 1047 15.51 34.21 -16.85
N GLY A 1048 15.32 32.91 -17.05
CA GLY A 1048 14.50 32.31 -18.12
C GLY A 1048 13.57 31.22 -17.57
N GLY A 1049 13.09 31.34 -16.33
CA GLY A 1049 12.12 30.44 -15.70
C GLY A 1049 12.63 29.03 -15.31
N ARG A 1050 13.79 28.61 -15.82
CA ARG A 1050 14.37 27.29 -15.48
C ARG A 1050 14.94 27.26 -14.05
N VAL A 1051 14.39 26.35 -13.25
CA VAL A 1051 14.85 25.99 -11.91
C VAL A 1051 16.10 25.13 -11.98
N LYS A 1052 17.10 25.41 -11.14
CA LYS A 1052 18.27 24.53 -10.91
C LYS A 1052 18.37 24.20 -9.42
N PHE A 1053 18.18 22.93 -9.08
CA PHE A 1053 18.40 22.40 -7.73
C PHE A 1053 19.88 22.31 -7.39
N ASN A 1054 20.22 22.56 -6.13
CA ASN A 1054 21.57 22.34 -5.60
C ASN A 1054 21.87 20.83 -5.59
N LYS A 1055 22.89 20.39 -6.33
CA LYS A 1055 23.30 18.97 -6.40
C LYS A 1055 24.62 18.76 -5.69
N ASP A 1056 24.59 18.73 -4.36
CA ASP A 1056 25.74 18.38 -3.54
C ASP A 1056 25.53 17.03 -2.83
N THR A 1057 25.66 15.95 -3.61
CA THR A 1057 25.45 14.55 -3.18
C THR A 1057 26.44 14.07 -2.11
N LYS A 1058 27.37 14.93 -1.68
CA LYS A 1058 28.38 14.66 -0.65
C LYS A 1058 27.94 15.10 0.75
N LYS A 1059 26.96 16.01 0.87
CA LYS A 1059 26.40 16.46 2.16
C LYS A 1059 25.31 15.50 2.67
N ARG A 1060 24.40 15.05 1.80
CA ARG A 1060 23.35 14.05 2.13
C ARG A 1060 23.93 12.78 2.79
N ARG A 1061 25.03 12.25 2.25
CA ARG A 1061 25.79 11.10 2.79
C ARG A 1061 26.51 11.33 4.14
N ARG A 1062 26.46 12.53 4.70
CA ARG A 1062 26.91 12.82 6.07
C ARG A 1062 25.75 12.96 7.06
N GLU A 1063 24.57 13.32 6.57
CA GLU A 1063 23.36 13.45 7.38
C GLU A 1063 22.71 12.06 7.58
N ASP A 1064 22.69 11.20 6.55
CA ASP A 1064 22.25 9.77 6.62
C ASP A 1064 23.16 8.85 7.51
N VAL A 1065 24.05 9.40 8.34
CA VAL A 1065 25.01 8.67 9.20
C VAL A 1065 25.02 9.23 10.64
N ILE A 1066 24.07 10.12 10.98
CA ILE A 1066 24.00 10.79 12.30
C ILE A 1066 22.72 10.40 13.06
N ASP A 1067 21.77 9.70 12.41
CA ASP A 1067 20.45 9.35 12.97
C ASP A 1067 20.34 7.87 13.41
N ASP A 1068 21.45 7.11 13.38
CA ASP A 1068 21.59 5.79 13.99
C ASP A 1068 22.67 5.84 15.09
N ASP A 1069 22.38 5.20 16.22
CA ASP A 1069 23.20 4.95 17.43
C ASP A 1069 23.47 6.08 18.45
N VAL A 1070 22.76 5.99 19.58
CA VAL A 1070 23.34 6.25 20.92
C VAL A 1070 23.00 5.10 21.86
N GLU A 1071 23.85 4.07 21.91
CA GLU A 1071 24.08 3.33 23.16
C GLU A 1071 25.54 2.86 23.24
N MET A 1072 26.12 2.91 24.44
CA MET A 1072 27.52 2.54 24.74
C MET A 1072 27.53 1.32 25.67
N GLY A 1073 28.50 0.40 25.63
CA GLY A 1073 29.68 0.23 24.78
C GLY A 1073 30.66 -0.75 25.45
N GLU A 1074 31.71 -1.23 24.76
CA GLU A 1074 32.94 -1.80 25.36
C GLU A 1074 34.06 -1.96 24.29
N THR A 1075 35.32 -2.14 24.70
CA THR A 1075 36.55 -2.08 23.85
C THR A 1075 37.19 -3.47 23.61
N GLU A 1076 38.19 -3.74 22.77
CA GLU A 1076 39.17 -3.03 21.89
C GLU A 1076 39.54 -4.03 20.74
N PRO A 1077 40.55 -3.84 19.84
CA PRO A 1077 41.20 -2.66 19.25
C PRO A 1077 41.14 -2.66 17.68
N ALA A 1078 41.65 -1.60 17.04
CA ALA A 1078 41.58 -1.38 15.59
C ALA A 1078 42.57 -2.18 14.70
N ARG A 1079 42.15 -2.53 13.47
CA ARG A 1079 43.03 -2.88 12.33
C ARG A 1079 42.76 -2.01 11.11
N THR A 1080 43.74 -1.22 10.70
CA THR A 1080 43.61 -0.22 9.61
C THR A 1080 43.80 -0.81 8.21
N GLY A 1081 42.83 -0.64 7.32
CA GLY A 1081 42.91 -1.02 5.90
C GLY A 1081 42.57 0.10 4.91
N LYS A 1082 43.52 1.02 4.63
CA LYS A 1082 43.32 2.12 3.66
C LYS A 1082 43.30 1.60 2.20
N LYS A 1083 42.17 1.69 1.51
CA LYS A 1083 42.12 1.63 0.03
C LYS A 1083 42.46 3.00 -0.58
N ARG A 1084 43.50 3.05 -1.42
CA ARG A 1084 43.89 4.23 -2.22
C ARG A 1084 42.92 4.43 -3.39
N SER A 1085 42.54 5.67 -3.67
CA SER A 1085 41.92 6.06 -4.95
C SER A 1085 43.01 6.54 -5.94
N GLU A 1086 43.00 6.03 -7.17
CA GLU A 1086 43.95 6.43 -8.21
C GLU A 1086 43.69 7.86 -8.73
N VAL A 1087 44.77 8.61 -8.98
CA VAL A 1087 44.73 9.97 -9.53
C VAL A 1087 44.83 9.91 -11.06
N LYS A 1088 43.95 10.63 -11.76
CA LYS A 1088 43.97 10.71 -13.23
C LYS A 1088 45.09 11.67 -13.71
N PRO A 1089 45.87 11.32 -14.76
CA PRO A 1089 46.88 12.21 -15.33
C PRO A 1089 46.28 13.55 -15.81
N GLY A 1090 47.06 14.63 -15.69
CA GLY A 1090 46.67 15.97 -16.15
C GLY A 1090 45.90 16.82 -15.13
N HIS A 1091 45.61 16.30 -13.94
CA HIS A 1091 44.96 17.08 -12.87
C HIS A 1091 45.90 18.10 -12.18
N GLU A 1092 47.18 18.09 -12.55
CA GLU A 1092 48.29 18.87 -11.98
C GLU A 1092 48.39 20.30 -12.57
N PHE A 1093 47.79 20.53 -13.75
CA PHE A 1093 47.94 21.77 -14.53
C PHE A 1093 46.71 22.69 -14.49
N LYS A 1094 45.80 22.51 -13.52
CA LYS A 1094 44.53 23.26 -13.47
C LYS A 1094 44.51 24.30 -12.34
N ALA A 1095 44.99 25.50 -12.64
CA ALA A 1095 44.85 26.66 -11.75
C ALA A 1095 43.43 27.29 -11.83
N LYS A 1096 43.04 28.01 -10.79
CA LYS A 1096 41.89 28.93 -10.77
C LYS A 1096 42.42 30.37 -10.90
N ALA A 1097 41.67 31.24 -11.57
CA ALA A 1097 42.07 32.57 -12.06
C ALA A 1097 43.07 32.52 -13.24
N GLY A 1098 42.92 33.48 -14.17
CA GLY A 1098 43.48 33.38 -15.53
C GLY A 1098 44.91 33.93 -15.64
N GLY A 1099 45.76 33.19 -16.35
CA GLY A 1099 47.14 33.56 -16.69
C GLY A 1099 48.08 32.36 -16.56
N ASP A 1100 48.73 31.97 -17.65
CA ASP A 1100 49.66 30.82 -17.65
C ASP A 1100 51.01 31.21 -17.01
N LEU A 1101 51.27 30.67 -15.82
CA LEU A 1101 52.57 30.79 -15.14
C LEU A 1101 53.30 29.45 -15.09
N LYS A 1102 54.42 29.37 -15.80
CA LYS A 1102 55.31 28.21 -15.85
C LYS A 1102 55.97 27.98 -14.49
N ARG A 1103 55.65 26.86 -13.82
CA ARG A 1103 56.40 26.41 -12.63
C ARG A 1103 57.82 26.03 -13.05
N LYS A 1104 58.85 26.62 -12.40
CA LYS A 1104 60.26 26.29 -12.65
C LYS A 1104 60.49 24.78 -12.50
N GLY A 1105 61.04 24.15 -13.53
CA GLY A 1105 61.28 22.70 -13.61
C GLY A 1105 60.16 21.87 -14.27
N GLY A 1106 59.01 22.47 -14.61
CA GLY A 1106 57.91 21.80 -15.32
C GLY A 1106 58.00 21.91 -16.85
N VAL A 1107 57.43 20.91 -17.54
CA VAL A 1107 57.28 20.90 -19.02
C VAL A 1107 56.16 21.86 -19.45
N ASP A 1108 56.27 22.48 -20.62
CA ASP A 1108 55.33 23.50 -21.08
C ASP A 1108 53.92 22.96 -21.43
N PRO A 1109 52.85 23.77 -21.30
CA PRO A 1109 51.45 23.30 -21.35
C PRO A 1109 50.92 22.74 -22.68
N TYR A 1110 51.79 22.58 -23.70
CA TYR A 1110 51.45 22.04 -25.02
C TYR A 1110 52.44 20.99 -25.53
N ALA A 1111 53.27 20.40 -24.67
CA ALA A 1111 54.16 19.31 -25.03
C ALA A 1111 53.40 17.98 -25.24
N TYR A 1112 53.41 17.45 -26.47
CA TYR A 1112 52.79 16.16 -26.80
C TYR A 1112 53.50 14.99 -26.11
N VAL A 1113 52.79 14.25 -25.25
CA VAL A 1113 53.29 13.02 -24.64
C VAL A 1113 53.40 11.91 -25.69
N SER A 1114 54.59 11.34 -25.85
CA SER A 1114 54.82 10.28 -26.86
C SER A 1114 54.08 8.98 -26.50
N LEU A 1115 53.50 8.32 -27.52
CA LEU A 1115 52.73 7.08 -27.38
C LEU A 1115 53.48 5.93 -26.68
N LYS A 1116 54.82 5.96 -26.63
CA LYS A 1116 55.63 4.96 -25.90
C LYS A 1116 55.50 5.06 -24.38
N GLN A 1117 55.19 6.23 -23.81
CA GLN A 1117 55.06 6.40 -22.35
C GLN A 1117 53.70 5.94 -21.81
N ALA A 1118 52.64 5.99 -22.62
CA ALA A 1118 51.29 5.52 -22.24
C ALA A 1118 51.16 3.98 -22.16
N ALA A 1119 52.09 3.22 -22.77
CA ALA A 1119 51.93 1.78 -23.00
C ALA A 1119 52.47 0.85 -21.89
N LYS A 1120 53.21 1.36 -20.88
CA LYS A 1120 54.06 0.50 -20.02
C LYS A 1120 53.45 0.05 -18.67
N LYS A 1121 52.16 0.28 -18.42
CA LYS A 1121 51.44 -0.22 -17.22
C LYS A 1121 50.03 -0.73 -17.53
N SER A 1122 49.92 -1.91 -18.13
CA SER A 1122 48.69 -2.71 -18.07
C SER A 1122 49.02 -4.20 -18.23
N SER A 1123 48.62 -5.02 -17.26
CA SER A 1123 48.70 -6.48 -17.35
C SER A 1123 47.39 -7.10 -16.91
N ARG A 1124 46.81 -7.88 -17.84
CA ARG A 1124 45.73 -8.87 -17.68
C ARG A 1124 44.32 -8.39 -17.26
N ARG A 1125 43.52 -8.15 -18.32
CA ARG A 1125 42.31 -8.94 -18.68
C ARG A 1125 40.93 -8.39 -18.25
N ASN A 1126 40.43 -7.42 -19.00
CA ASN A 1126 39.41 -7.71 -20.03
C ASN A 1126 39.29 -6.57 -21.07
N ARG A 1127 38.94 -6.93 -22.31
CA ARG A 1127 38.81 -6.01 -23.46
C ARG A 1127 37.36 -5.85 -23.87
N LEU A 1128 36.98 -4.63 -24.23
CA LEU A 1128 36.01 -4.35 -25.30
C LEU A 1128 36.54 -3.13 -26.06
N GLY A 1129 36.72 -3.27 -27.37
CA GLY A 1129 37.21 -2.20 -28.26
C GLY A 1129 36.13 -1.74 -29.22
N VAL A 1130 36.31 -0.55 -29.79
CA VAL A 1130 35.44 0.01 -30.83
C VAL A 1130 36.30 0.30 -32.06
N ALA A 1131 35.88 -0.21 -33.23
CA ALA A 1131 36.51 -0.02 -34.54
C ALA A 1131 36.18 1.38 -35.13
N GLY A 1132 36.71 1.84 -36.27
CA GLY A 1132 37.64 1.31 -37.28
C GLY A 1132 38.35 2.50 -37.96
N LYS A 1133 38.91 2.45 -39.18
CA LYS A 1133 38.74 1.55 -40.34
C LYS A 1133 40.01 1.55 -41.19
N ARG A 1134 40.30 0.44 -41.86
CA ARG A 1134 40.30 0.37 -43.33
C ARG A 1134 39.59 -0.91 -43.73
#